data_AF-A0A518GM27-F1
#
_entry.id   AF-A0A518GM27-F1
#
_cell.length_a   1.000
_cell.length_b   1.000
_cell.length_c   1.000
_cell.angle_alpha   90.00
_cell.angle_beta   90.00
_cell.angle_gamma   90.00
#
_symmetry.space_group_name_H-M   'P 1'
#
loop_
_entity.id
_entity.type
_entity.pdbx_description
1 polymer ?
#
loop_
_entity_poly.entity_id
_entity_poly.type
_entity_poly.pdbx_seq_one_letter_code
_entity_poly.pdbx_strand_id
1 'polypeptide(L)'
;MILKSMMTWNFWQNRRAITSLALCAAAGLGGAFLTESFSLESLTGMPQALAQAPDKALAEKLLATPPRPKRPDLPVSQLPLEFIEGERIAFLGNSFAERMNLFGNFETMLHSKFPEKKLVIRNFARPAEEVSIHQRSSDYTNLDDPQRAFGADTYICFFGFNESYAGPAGVEKFKQDYEKFIKETTQRYPRDDAKSPPRFVLVTPLAFEVSGEPLLPKGDTENTNLALYAQAVRDVAAQNKLACIDVFAGSKALFDAQTGLQHTINGCHLNEEGDLAVAKLLFASAFGQSALGQLSSINQELRSAVNDKSWIHLQDYRMLNGWYVYGGRRTWDTETFPREYVKIRNMAAVRDQYIWDLASGKPASKPSDDNTGELIVPPTRFGNPRQAYSEATELRYLTPEQLIAQTKVPEGFEIKAFADETMFPELAKPVQLNFDNKGRLWVSCMPTYPQWQPGDAKPNDRLIILEDANQDGKADKCTVFYDKLHCPTGFEFWNGGVLVVDQPRLLWLKDTDGDDKADVVVHLIDGWATDDTHHTCSAFEWSNSGLLHMLEGIATSTTLETPWGPHRSQGNGGAYVFDPRSQKMRQFALPGQYNMWCYVFDEWGQGIVGDGTTANHAWDTPLSGAQFRGRTGLNMVFNQEGMRPALGCEWLVSRQFPESVQKQFTYACVINMNGMPRFTINDDGGGFAGKRMKLTDGKPDDLIASTDKHFRPADPQIGPDGALWFGDWANALIGHMQYSQRDPNRDHTRGRIYRLVAKDRPLLTPITQHGKSIEELLDQTKVYEWRTRYRARNELNSRPTQQVVDGVKAWLAKLDPKSEDYPRLQCEAMWVLASHHQHDPALIQALLASPSPNARAAAVHIVADYRDELPDAMSLLITASRDEHPRVRTEAARGLSYYDDPAASQAVLAMTEKPADYWADYTIRHALAAHEPLWRADYLTGKIPAPPRSKEIVTQILSASKSGAAALPFITTLLSAEPKPEEERNKAMTGLSDLSGDTNRGREIFVRNCTSCHKVGNGEGREYGPNLAGVAKRMKPIKIVESIIDPNAEVDPKYRATLLITADGVAVSGLLVKEDDSTIEIFDGKIVRKIAKADVEERAVQKMSSMPEGTASSIAPSELVDLLTYLKAQNQDVKPATN
;
A
#
# COMPACT_ATOMS: atom_id res chain seq x y z
N MET A 1 -32.63 -19.30 3.33
CA MET A 1 -32.28 -17.86 3.29
C MET A 1 -30.77 -17.61 3.29
N ILE A 2 -29.96 -18.39 4.01
CA ILE A 2 -28.48 -18.27 4.08
C ILE A 2 -27.75 -18.61 2.75
N LEU A 3 -28.31 -19.51 1.92
CA LEU A 3 -27.70 -19.88 0.62
C LEU A 3 -27.83 -18.82 -0.48
N LYS A 4 -28.83 -17.91 -0.42
CA LYS A 4 -28.99 -16.84 -1.42
C LYS A 4 -27.94 -15.73 -1.28
N SER A 5 -27.39 -15.55 -0.08
CA SER A 5 -26.34 -14.57 0.21
C SER A 5 -24.94 -15.03 -0.24
N MET A 6 -24.71 -16.34 -0.37
CA MET A 6 -23.42 -16.90 -0.80
C MET A 6 -23.25 -16.93 -2.33
N MET A 7 -24.34 -17.00 -3.11
CA MET A 7 -24.24 -17.10 -4.58
C MET A 7 -23.85 -15.78 -5.28
N THR A 8 -24.08 -14.63 -4.65
CA THR A 8 -23.58 -13.33 -5.15
C THR A 8 -22.11 -13.07 -4.79
N TRP A 9 -21.51 -13.87 -3.90
CA TRP A 9 -20.14 -13.70 -3.39
C TRP A 9 -19.05 -14.33 -4.27
N ASN A 10 -19.36 -15.37 -5.04
CA ASN A 10 -18.32 -16.17 -5.74
C ASN A 10 -17.98 -15.71 -7.17
N PHE A 11 -18.49 -14.58 -7.65
CA PHE A 11 -18.20 -14.13 -9.01
C PHE A 11 -16.81 -13.50 -9.21
N TRP A 12 -16.09 -13.23 -8.11
CA TRP A 12 -14.76 -12.60 -8.15
C TRP A 12 -13.59 -13.59 -8.26
N GLN A 13 -13.83 -14.91 -8.17
CA GLN A 13 -12.79 -15.92 -8.34
C GLN A 13 -13.23 -17.05 -9.28
N ASN A 14 -12.58 -17.13 -10.45
CA ASN A 14 -12.47 -18.26 -11.39
C ASN A 14 -13.51 -18.45 -12.52
N ARG A 15 -13.02 -18.25 -13.76
CA ARG A 15 -13.52 -18.86 -15.00
C ARG A 15 -13.42 -20.41 -15.05
N ARG A 16 -12.83 -21.07 -14.04
CA ARG A 16 -12.63 -22.54 -13.99
C ARG A 16 -13.75 -23.33 -13.30
N ALA A 17 -14.69 -22.68 -12.60
CA ALA A 17 -15.74 -23.37 -11.85
C ALA A 17 -16.85 -23.98 -12.74
N ILE A 18 -16.99 -23.50 -13.98
CA ILE A 18 -18.07 -23.92 -14.89
C ILE A 18 -17.82 -25.34 -15.43
N THR A 19 -16.58 -25.82 -15.46
CA THR A 19 -16.24 -27.17 -15.96
C THR A 19 -16.36 -28.28 -14.91
N SER A 20 -16.33 -27.96 -13.60
CA SER A 20 -16.39 -28.97 -12.53
C SER A 20 -17.82 -29.33 -12.10
N LEU A 21 -18.80 -28.46 -12.33
CA LEU A 21 -20.22 -28.71 -12.03
C LEU A 21 -20.85 -29.75 -12.97
N ALA A 22 -20.30 -29.95 -14.17
CA ALA A 22 -20.76 -30.97 -15.11
C ALA A 22 -20.34 -32.41 -14.70
N LEU A 23 -19.32 -32.57 -13.84
CA LEU A 23 -18.82 -33.88 -13.41
C LEU A 23 -19.53 -34.43 -12.15
N CYS A 24 -20.15 -33.57 -11.33
CA CYS A 24 -20.87 -34.00 -10.13
C CYS A 24 -22.31 -34.49 -10.40
N ALA A 25 -22.85 -34.26 -11.60
CA ALA A 25 -24.19 -34.74 -11.97
C ALA A 25 -24.21 -36.23 -12.39
N ALA A 26 -23.06 -36.88 -12.54
CA ALA A 26 -22.95 -38.24 -13.09
C ALA A 26 -22.74 -39.36 -12.06
N ALA A 27 -22.66 -39.08 -10.75
CA ALA A 27 -22.48 -40.11 -9.72
C ALA A 27 -23.58 -40.02 -8.65
N GLY A 28 -24.59 -40.88 -8.77
CA GLY A 28 -25.82 -40.83 -7.97
C GLY A 28 -25.77 -41.48 -6.58
N LEU A 29 -26.91 -41.33 -5.89
CA LEU A 29 -27.48 -41.96 -4.67
C LEU A 29 -27.90 -40.87 -3.66
N GLY A 30 -29.15 -40.66 -3.22
CA GLY A 30 -30.47 -41.27 -3.44
C GLY A 30 -31.44 -40.75 -2.33
N GLY A 31 -32.72 -40.53 -2.67
CA GLY A 31 -33.87 -40.37 -1.73
C GLY A 31 -34.05 -38.98 -1.08
N ALA A 32 -34.90 -38.09 -1.62
CA ALA A 32 -36.37 -37.97 -1.42
C ALA A 32 -36.75 -36.98 -0.31
N PHE A 33 -37.24 -35.78 -0.69
CA PHE A 33 -38.57 -35.21 -0.34
C PHE A 33 -38.66 -33.71 -0.73
N LEU A 34 -39.84 -33.33 -1.22
CA LEU A 34 -40.36 -31.99 -1.57
C LEU A 34 -40.23 -31.55 -3.04
N THR A 35 -41.21 -32.03 -3.80
CA THR A 35 -41.75 -31.50 -5.03
C THR A 35 -42.60 -30.25 -4.76
N GLU A 36 -42.10 -29.07 -5.11
CA GLU A 36 -42.92 -27.98 -5.65
C GLU A 36 -42.07 -27.24 -6.69
N SER A 37 -42.62 -27.15 -7.89
CA SER A 37 -42.00 -26.72 -9.13
C SER A 37 -41.61 -25.24 -9.11
N PHE A 38 -40.32 -24.94 -8.95
CA PHE A 38 -39.73 -23.71 -9.48
C PHE A 38 -39.34 -23.99 -10.94
N SER A 39 -40.15 -23.53 -11.89
CA SER A 39 -39.73 -23.49 -13.30
C SER A 39 -38.55 -22.54 -13.43
N LEU A 40 -37.47 -22.99 -14.08
CA LEU A 40 -36.29 -22.17 -14.39
C LEU A 40 -36.62 -20.89 -15.20
N GLU A 41 -37.83 -20.80 -15.76
CA GLU A 41 -38.36 -19.65 -16.49
C GLU A 41 -38.74 -18.45 -15.61
N SER A 42 -38.85 -18.59 -14.28
CA SER A 42 -39.09 -17.44 -13.39
C SER A 42 -37.79 -16.69 -12.99
N LEU A 43 -36.64 -17.16 -13.47
CA LEU A 43 -35.32 -16.51 -13.31
C LEU A 43 -34.83 -15.84 -14.60
N THR A 44 -35.59 -15.91 -15.70
CA THR A 44 -35.24 -15.32 -17.00
C THR A 44 -35.95 -13.99 -17.28
N GLY A 45 -36.67 -13.43 -16.29
CA GLY A 45 -37.33 -12.13 -16.37
C GLY A 45 -36.44 -10.90 -16.11
N MET A 46 -35.11 -11.05 -16.06
CA MET A 46 -34.21 -9.90 -16.20
C MET A 46 -33.92 -9.74 -17.69
N PRO A 47 -34.12 -8.54 -18.29
CA PRO A 47 -33.69 -8.33 -19.66
C PRO A 47 -32.21 -8.68 -19.77
N GLN A 48 -31.90 -9.68 -20.58
CA GLN A 48 -30.59 -9.93 -21.19
C GLN A 48 -30.16 -8.79 -22.14
N ALA A 49 -30.92 -7.69 -22.17
CA ALA A 49 -30.58 -6.47 -22.89
C ALA A 49 -29.79 -5.54 -21.95
N LEU A 50 -28.66 -5.04 -22.47
CA LEU A 50 -27.78 -4.02 -21.89
C LEU A 50 -26.71 -4.55 -20.92
N ALA A 51 -25.88 -5.45 -21.42
CA ALA A 51 -24.45 -5.42 -21.13
C ALA A 51 -23.75 -5.69 -22.47
N GLN A 52 -23.73 -4.69 -23.36
CA GLN A 52 -22.77 -4.77 -24.46
C GLN A 52 -21.40 -4.69 -23.80
N ALA A 53 -20.62 -5.78 -23.89
CA ALA A 53 -19.18 -5.67 -23.83
C ALA A 53 -18.74 -4.51 -24.73
N PRO A 54 -17.59 -3.86 -24.47
CA PRO A 54 -17.07 -2.87 -25.39
C PRO A 54 -17.28 -3.32 -26.83
N ASP A 55 -17.67 -2.41 -27.71
CA ASP A 55 -17.48 -2.67 -29.13
C ASP A 55 -15.96 -2.75 -29.33
N LYS A 56 -15.45 -3.96 -29.07
CA LYS A 56 -14.04 -4.25 -29.01
C LYS A 56 -13.41 -3.92 -30.35
N ALA A 57 -14.17 -4.09 -31.44
CA ALA A 57 -13.76 -3.72 -32.77
C ALA A 57 -13.61 -2.20 -32.93
N LEU A 58 -14.51 -1.39 -32.34
CA LEU A 58 -14.35 0.07 -32.33
C LEU A 58 -13.16 0.52 -31.49
N ALA A 59 -13.00 0.00 -30.27
CA ALA A 59 -11.85 0.32 -29.42
C ALA A 59 -10.53 -0.09 -30.09
N GLU A 60 -10.46 -1.30 -30.64
CA GLU A 60 -9.32 -1.80 -31.42
C GLU A 60 -9.05 -0.92 -32.64
N LYS A 61 -10.09 -0.41 -33.32
CA LYS A 61 -9.95 0.49 -34.47
C LYS A 61 -9.44 1.88 -34.07
N LEU A 62 -9.93 2.46 -32.98
CA LEU A 62 -9.54 3.78 -32.50
C LEU A 62 -8.10 3.78 -31.96
N LEU A 63 -7.72 2.71 -31.27
CA LEU A 63 -6.42 2.55 -30.62
C LEU A 63 -5.40 1.79 -31.48
N ALA A 64 -5.78 1.43 -32.71
CA ALA A 64 -4.88 0.78 -33.65
C ALA A 64 -3.64 1.64 -33.86
N THR A 65 -2.47 1.09 -33.52
CA THR A 65 -1.21 1.73 -33.89
C THR A 65 -1.12 1.76 -35.42
N PRO A 66 -0.94 2.92 -36.04
CA PRO A 66 -0.80 3.00 -37.50
C PRO A 66 0.44 2.20 -37.96
N PRO A 67 0.48 1.72 -39.21
CA PRO A 67 1.65 1.04 -39.75
C PRO A 67 2.92 1.85 -39.51
N ARG A 68 3.94 1.21 -38.96
CA ARG A 68 5.23 1.86 -38.65
C ARG A 68 6.24 1.45 -39.71
N PRO A 69 6.47 2.30 -40.74
CA PRO A 69 7.47 2.01 -41.74
C PRO A 69 8.85 1.87 -41.09
N LYS A 70 9.74 1.13 -41.76
CA LYS A 70 11.12 0.98 -41.29
C LYS A 70 11.73 2.36 -41.03
N ARG A 71 12.18 2.60 -39.81
CA ARG A 71 12.77 3.88 -39.40
C ARG A 71 14.26 3.93 -39.76
N PRO A 72 14.87 5.12 -39.83
CA PRO A 72 16.32 5.26 -40.02
C PRO A 72 17.12 4.49 -38.95
N ASP A 73 18.31 4.03 -39.32
CA ASP A 73 19.23 3.42 -38.37
C ASP A 73 19.63 4.45 -37.31
N LEU A 74 19.72 4.00 -36.05
CA LEU A 74 20.09 4.88 -34.94
C LEU A 74 21.60 5.06 -34.87
N PRO A 75 22.07 6.23 -34.39
CA PRO A 75 23.46 6.40 -34.00
C PRO A 75 23.83 5.36 -32.94
N VAL A 76 25.10 4.93 -32.95
CA VAL A 76 25.62 3.95 -31.98
C VAL A 76 25.34 4.45 -30.56
N SER A 77 25.04 3.53 -29.64
CA SER A 77 24.88 3.86 -28.22
C SER A 77 26.26 4.14 -27.60
N GLN A 78 26.73 5.39 -27.73
CA GLN A 78 27.98 5.88 -27.17
C GLN A 78 27.86 7.35 -26.78
N LEU A 79 28.72 7.81 -25.88
CA LEU A 79 28.81 9.22 -25.50
C LEU A 79 29.88 9.96 -26.34
N PRO A 80 29.68 11.24 -26.71
CA PRO A 80 28.46 12.02 -26.49
C PRO A 80 27.28 11.47 -27.29
N LEU A 81 26.07 11.54 -26.74
CA LEU A 81 24.89 11.03 -27.44
C LEU A 81 24.58 11.86 -28.69
N GLU A 82 24.18 11.17 -29.76
CA GLU A 82 23.66 11.76 -30.98
C GLU A 82 22.24 11.28 -31.25
N PHE A 83 21.45 12.11 -31.91
CA PHE A 83 20.04 11.85 -32.24
C PHE A 83 19.73 12.09 -33.72
N ILE A 84 18.81 11.29 -34.26
CA ILE A 84 18.21 11.52 -35.58
C ILE A 84 17.03 12.51 -35.47
N GLU A 85 16.60 13.07 -36.60
CA GLU A 85 15.38 13.89 -36.63
C GLU A 85 14.15 13.04 -36.27
N GLY A 86 13.28 13.56 -35.41
CA GLY A 86 12.06 12.92 -34.96
C GLY A 86 12.28 11.73 -34.02
N GLU A 87 13.47 11.57 -33.45
CA GLU A 87 13.77 10.43 -32.57
C GLU A 87 12.87 10.42 -31.35
N ARG A 88 12.28 9.25 -31.07
CA ARG A 88 11.35 9.03 -29.96
C ARG A 88 12.09 8.48 -28.75
N ILE A 89 12.14 9.23 -27.66
CA ILE A 89 12.93 8.90 -26.46
C ILE A 89 11.99 8.61 -25.30
N ALA A 90 12.18 7.46 -24.65
CA ALA A 90 11.45 7.07 -23.45
C ALA A 90 12.36 7.07 -22.22
N PHE A 91 11.95 7.74 -21.15
CA PHE A 91 12.58 7.60 -19.83
C PHE A 91 11.88 6.48 -19.04
N LEU A 92 12.67 5.59 -18.43
CA LEU A 92 12.20 4.49 -17.59
C LEU A 92 12.99 4.47 -16.28
N GLY A 93 12.36 4.06 -15.18
CA GLY A 93 13.04 3.97 -13.90
C GLY A 93 12.19 4.42 -12.73
N ASN A 94 12.89 4.71 -11.63
CA ASN A 94 12.34 5.05 -10.33
C ASN A 94 12.06 6.56 -10.16
N SER A 95 11.90 7.04 -8.91
CA SER A 95 11.57 8.46 -8.65
C SER A 95 12.61 9.45 -9.17
N PHE A 96 13.87 9.03 -9.41
CA PHE A 96 14.86 9.89 -10.07
C PHE A 96 14.35 10.37 -11.44
N ALA A 97 13.86 9.45 -12.28
CA ALA A 97 13.28 9.81 -13.56
C ALA A 97 11.87 10.36 -13.41
N GLU A 98 11.04 9.81 -12.53
CA GLU A 98 9.64 10.22 -12.43
C GLU A 98 9.48 11.69 -12.00
N ARG A 99 10.33 12.18 -11.09
CA ARG A 99 10.31 13.59 -10.65
C ARG A 99 10.71 14.58 -11.74
N MET A 100 11.33 14.13 -12.84
CA MET A 100 11.56 15.01 -13.99
C MET A 100 10.24 15.50 -14.61
N ASN A 101 9.11 14.84 -14.34
CA ASN A 101 7.77 15.33 -14.71
C ASN A 101 7.34 16.59 -13.94
N LEU A 102 7.93 16.87 -12.77
CA LEU A 102 7.64 18.05 -11.96
C LEU A 102 8.40 19.28 -12.45
N PHE A 103 9.68 19.09 -12.80
CA PHE A 103 10.61 20.20 -12.99
C PHE A 103 11.10 20.37 -14.44
N GLY A 104 11.21 19.29 -15.22
CA GLY A 104 11.46 19.35 -16.67
C GLY A 104 12.82 19.88 -17.12
N ASN A 105 13.80 20.05 -16.22
CA ASN A 105 15.06 20.73 -16.55
C ASN A 105 15.89 19.95 -17.58
N PHE A 106 16.05 18.64 -17.40
CA PHE A 106 16.88 17.82 -18.30
C PHE A 106 16.32 17.79 -19.74
N GLU A 107 15.02 17.59 -19.90
CA GLU A 107 14.39 17.59 -21.22
C GLU A 107 14.49 18.96 -21.91
N THR A 108 14.33 20.05 -21.14
CA THR A 108 14.51 21.41 -21.64
C THR A 108 15.92 21.63 -22.22
N MET A 109 16.94 21.09 -21.56
CA MET A 109 18.32 21.15 -22.06
C MET A 109 18.51 20.34 -23.35
N LEU A 110 17.86 19.17 -23.48
CA LEU A 110 17.89 18.37 -24.71
C LEU A 110 17.31 19.15 -25.90
N HIS A 111 16.14 19.78 -25.71
CA HIS A 111 15.53 20.60 -26.75
C HIS A 111 16.37 21.83 -27.09
N SER A 112 17.02 22.45 -26.10
CA SER A 112 17.89 23.61 -26.31
C SER A 112 19.16 23.25 -27.10
N LYS A 113 19.70 22.04 -26.89
CA LYS A 113 20.88 21.54 -27.61
C LYS A 113 20.57 21.10 -29.04
N PHE A 114 19.41 20.50 -29.24
CA PHE A 114 19.01 19.85 -30.50
C PHE A 114 17.70 20.43 -31.07
N PRO A 115 17.59 21.76 -31.26
CA PRO A 115 16.35 22.38 -31.70
C PRO A 115 15.91 21.89 -33.10
N GLU A 116 16.85 21.52 -33.95
CA GLU A 116 16.62 21.02 -35.31
C GLU A 116 16.15 19.57 -35.35
N LYS A 117 16.39 18.78 -34.29
CA LYS A 117 16.09 17.34 -34.28
C LYS A 117 14.63 17.03 -34.02
N LYS A 118 13.83 17.97 -33.53
CA LYS A 118 12.40 17.75 -33.21
C LYS A 118 12.18 16.48 -32.39
N LEU A 119 12.95 16.33 -31.32
CA LEU A 119 12.90 15.16 -30.45
C LEU A 119 11.48 14.97 -29.88
N VAL A 120 11.02 13.73 -29.78
CA VAL A 120 9.73 13.40 -29.12
C VAL A 120 10.06 12.66 -27.84
N ILE A 121 9.87 13.29 -26.68
CA ILE A 121 10.29 12.72 -25.39
C ILE A 121 9.07 12.38 -24.54
N ARG A 122 9.06 11.19 -23.93
CA ARG A 122 8.01 10.70 -23.02
C ARG A 122 8.63 10.03 -21.81
N ASN A 123 8.08 10.32 -20.63
CA ASN A 123 8.57 9.77 -19.37
C ASN A 123 7.57 8.77 -18.82
N PHE A 124 7.96 7.49 -18.78
CA PHE A 124 7.13 6.39 -18.29
C PHE A 124 7.57 5.89 -16.90
N ALA A 125 8.55 6.56 -16.28
CA ALA A 125 9.05 6.19 -14.96
C ALA A 125 7.94 6.22 -13.90
N ARG A 126 8.10 5.37 -12.88
CA ARG A 126 7.23 5.33 -11.70
C ARG A 126 8.05 5.10 -10.42
N PRO A 127 7.62 5.63 -9.27
CA PRO A 127 8.28 5.41 -8.00
C PRO A 127 8.34 3.91 -7.66
N ALA A 128 9.39 3.52 -6.94
CA ALA A 128 9.65 2.16 -6.50
C ALA A 128 9.76 1.14 -7.66
N GLU A 129 10.16 1.55 -8.86
CA GLU A 129 10.51 0.61 -9.93
C GLU A 129 11.90 0.01 -9.74
N GLU A 130 12.00 -1.27 -10.05
CA GLU A 130 13.26 -1.99 -10.24
C GLU A 130 13.26 -2.59 -11.65
N VAL A 131 14.43 -2.96 -12.19
CA VAL A 131 14.54 -3.60 -13.52
C VAL A 131 13.61 -4.80 -13.69
N SER A 132 13.39 -5.59 -12.62
CA SER A 132 12.55 -6.78 -12.63
C SER A 132 11.18 -6.62 -11.97
N ILE A 133 10.89 -5.47 -11.36
CA ILE A 133 9.62 -5.22 -10.64
C ILE A 133 8.93 -3.98 -11.21
N HIS A 134 7.89 -4.21 -12.00
CA HIS A 134 7.07 -3.20 -12.66
C HIS A 134 5.61 -3.32 -12.19
N GLN A 135 5.34 -3.03 -10.92
CA GLN A 135 3.98 -3.13 -10.37
C GLN A 135 3.05 -2.10 -11.03
N ARG A 136 1.85 -2.51 -11.43
CA ARG A 136 0.85 -1.71 -12.14
C ARG A 136 -0.55 -2.04 -11.65
N SER A 137 -1.48 -1.16 -12.01
CA SER A 137 -2.90 -1.44 -11.87
C SER A 137 -3.29 -2.77 -12.50
N SER A 138 -4.27 -3.45 -11.92
CA SER A 138 -4.91 -4.58 -12.59
C SER A 138 -5.37 -4.16 -13.98
N ASP A 139 -5.17 -5.04 -14.96
CA ASP A 139 -5.59 -4.81 -16.34
C ASP A 139 -4.82 -3.70 -17.09
N TYR A 140 -3.75 -3.15 -16.51
CA TYR A 140 -2.82 -2.27 -17.24
C TYR A 140 -2.38 -2.95 -18.54
N THR A 141 -2.52 -2.25 -19.66
CA THR A 141 -2.34 -2.75 -21.04
C THR A 141 -3.43 -3.60 -21.68
N ASN A 142 -4.56 -3.85 -21.01
CA ASN A 142 -5.65 -4.63 -21.60
C ASN A 142 -6.38 -3.86 -22.72
N LEU A 143 -6.69 -2.58 -22.50
CA LEU A 143 -7.33 -1.73 -23.50
C LEU A 143 -6.33 -1.18 -24.53
N ASP A 144 -5.21 -0.62 -24.06
CA ASP A 144 -4.13 -0.05 -24.86
C ASP A 144 -2.80 -0.18 -24.10
N ASP A 145 -1.68 -0.35 -24.82
CA ASP A 145 -0.33 -0.35 -24.26
C ASP A 145 0.39 0.96 -24.62
N PRO A 146 0.51 1.94 -23.70
CA PRO A 146 1.08 3.26 -23.99
C PRO A 146 2.53 3.22 -24.48
N GLN A 147 3.35 2.28 -23.99
CA GLN A 147 4.74 2.16 -24.44
C GLN A 147 4.79 1.61 -25.87
N ARG A 148 3.93 0.65 -26.20
CA ARG A 148 3.81 0.13 -27.57
C ARG A 148 3.27 1.18 -28.53
N ALA A 149 2.25 1.93 -28.12
CA ALA A 149 1.68 3.02 -28.90
C ALA A 149 2.70 4.15 -29.14
N PHE A 150 3.52 4.45 -28.12
CA PHE A 150 4.61 5.38 -28.28
C PHE A 150 5.70 4.84 -29.22
N GLY A 151 6.12 3.58 -29.07
CA GLY A 151 7.11 2.96 -29.95
C GLY A 151 8.43 3.72 -29.95
N ALA A 152 9.11 3.75 -28.80
CA ALA A 152 10.37 4.47 -28.60
C ALA A 152 11.48 3.96 -29.52
N ASP A 153 12.32 4.88 -29.98
CA ASP A 153 13.59 4.59 -30.64
C ASP A 153 14.71 4.37 -29.63
N THR A 154 14.75 5.20 -28.57
CA THR A 154 15.76 5.14 -27.52
C THR A 154 15.10 5.06 -26.14
N TYR A 155 15.57 4.14 -25.29
CA TYR A 155 15.26 4.08 -23.87
C TYR A 155 16.43 4.63 -23.06
N ILE A 156 16.16 5.60 -22.17
CA ILE A 156 17.10 6.06 -21.14
C ILE A 156 16.62 5.51 -19.80
N CYS A 157 17.45 4.68 -19.16
CA CYS A 157 17.06 3.83 -18.04
C CYS A 157 17.73 4.27 -16.73
N PHE A 158 16.92 4.61 -15.73
CA PHE A 158 17.31 5.15 -14.43
C PHE A 158 16.99 4.14 -13.31
N PHE A 159 17.75 3.05 -13.25
CA PHE A 159 17.59 1.97 -12.25
C PHE A 159 18.82 1.86 -11.33
N GLY A 160 18.70 1.11 -10.24
CA GLY A 160 19.78 0.79 -9.32
C GLY A 160 19.60 1.35 -7.90
N PHE A 161 18.72 2.34 -7.70
CA PHE A 161 18.45 2.89 -6.37
C PHE A 161 17.67 1.90 -5.51
N ASN A 162 16.48 1.49 -5.95
CA ASN A 162 15.62 0.56 -5.22
C ASN A 162 16.27 -0.81 -5.05
N GLU A 163 17.02 -1.26 -6.05
CA GLU A 163 17.77 -2.50 -5.99
C GLU A 163 18.90 -2.46 -4.95
N SER A 164 19.45 -1.28 -4.64
CA SER A 164 20.59 -1.15 -3.73
C SER A 164 20.30 -1.57 -2.29
N TYR A 165 19.02 -1.58 -1.88
CA TYR A 165 18.59 -2.03 -0.55
C TYR A 165 18.78 -3.54 -0.36
N ALA A 166 19.00 -4.31 -1.44
CA ALA A 166 19.45 -5.71 -1.33
C ALA A 166 20.94 -5.84 -0.94
N GLY A 167 21.66 -4.73 -0.83
CA GLY A 167 23.07 -4.66 -0.44
C GLY A 167 23.99 -5.40 -1.41
N PRO A 168 25.22 -5.74 -0.98
CA PRO A 168 26.21 -6.42 -1.83
C PRO A 168 25.74 -7.77 -2.40
N ALA A 169 24.86 -8.48 -1.67
CA ALA A 169 24.36 -9.79 -2.09
C ALA A 169 23.42 -9.73 -3.32
N GLY A 170 22.78 -8.58 -3.58
CA GLY A 170 21.86 -8.41 -4.70
C GLY A 170 22.51 -8.03 -6.04
N VAL A 171 23.78 -7.64 -6.05
CA VAL A 171 24.46 -7.05 -7.22
C VAL A 171 24.45 -7.96 -8.45
N GLU A 172 24.81 -9.23 -8.31
CA GLU A 172 24.84 -10.16 -9.44
C GLU A 172 23.45 -10.47 -9.99
N LYS A 173 22.45 -10.57 -9.11
CA LYS A 173 21.05 -10.74 -9.53
C LYS A 173 20.58 -9.50 -10.29
N PHE A 174 20.92 -8.30 -9.83
CA PHE A 174 20.57 -7.06 -10.50
C PHE A 174 21.14 -6.99 -11.92
N LYS A 175 22.41 -7.37 -12.12
CA LYS A 175 23.03 -7.41 -13.47
C LYS A 175 22.28 -8.37 -14.41
N GLN A 176 21.94 -9.57 -13.92
CA GLN A 176 21.17 -10.56 -14.68
C GLN A 176 19.76 -10.06 -15.03
N ASP A 177 19.07 -9.45 -14.06
CA ASP A 177 17.75 -8.88 -14.26
C ASP A 177 17.78 -7.72 -15.27
N TYR A 178 18.84 -6.89 -15.26
CA TYR A 178 19.02 -5.79 -16.20
C TYR A 178 19.24 -6.30 -17.64
N GLU A 179 20.10 -7.31 -17.83
CA GLU A 179 20.29 -7.95 -19.14
C GLU A 179 18.98 -8.53 -19.68
N LYS A 180 18.23 -9.22 -18.80
CA LYS A 180 16.91 -9.76 -19.13
C LYS A 180 15.95 -8.64 -19.52
N PHE A 181 15.92 -7.55 -18.76
CA PHE A 181 15.09 -6.38 -19.04
C PHE A 181 15.37 -5.78 -20.42
N ILE A 182 16.64 -5.58 -20.79
CA ILE A 182 17.03 -5.06 -22.13
C ILE A 182 16.52 -5.97 -23.24
N LYS A 183 16.71 -7.28 -23.07
CA LYS A 183 16.28 -8.29 -24.04
C LYS A 183 14.75 -8.35 -24.17
N GLU A 184 14.03 -8.41 -23.06
CA GLU A 184 12.56 -8.51 -23.05
C GLU A 184 11.90 -7.23 -23.57
N THR A 185 12.44 -6.06 -23.21
CA THR A 185 11.97 -4.76 -23.72
C THR A 185 12.19 -4.66 -25.24
N THR A 186 13.35 -5.08 -25.74
CA THR A 186 13.64 -5.14 -27.19
C THR A 186 12.62 -6.02 -27.94
N GLN A 187 12.27 -7.18 -27.37
CA GLN A 187 11.33 -8.11 -27.99
C GLN A 187 9.89 -7.59 -27.94
N ARG A 188 9.50 -6.97 -26.83
CA ARG A 188 8.14 -6.50 -26.61
C ARG A 188 7.83 -5.21 -27.37
N TYR A 189 8.80 -4.31 -27.49
CA TYR A 189 8.62 -2.97 -28.03
C TYR A 189 9.63 -2.65 -29.15
N PRO A 190 9.51 -3.30 -30.32
CA PRO A 190 10.29 -2.90 -31.49
C PRO A 190 9.90 -1.50 -31.97
N ARG A 191 10.84 -0.84 -32.65
CA ARG A 191 10.68 0.54 -33.15
C ARG A 191 9.65 0.64 -34.26
N ASP A 192 9.62 -0.36 -35.14
CA ASP A 192 8.84 -0.39 -36.37
C ASP A 192 8.33 -1.80 -36.71
N ASP A 193 7.53 -1.91 -37.78
CA ASP A 193 6.95 -3.19 -38.20
C ASP A 193 8.00 -4.14 -38.80
N ALA A 194 9.18 -3.61 -39.17
CA ALA A 194 10.35 -4.39 -39.56
C ALA A 194 11.12 -4.98 -38.35
N LYS A 195 10.63 -4.72 -37.12
CA LYS A 195 11.21 -5.17 -35.85
C LYS A 195 12.63 -4.65 -35.60
N SER A 196 12.94 -3.45 -36.06
CA SER A 196 14.20 -2.79 -35.74
C SER A 196 14.36 -2.66 -34.21
N PRO A 197 15.52 -3.04 -33.63
CA PRO A 197 15.73 -2.99 -32.19
C PRO A 197 15.87 -1.54 -31.70
N PRO A 198 15.34 -1.21 -30.50
CA PRO A 198 15.56 0.07 -29.86
C PRO A 198 17.01 0.21 -29.36
N ARG A 199 17.45 1.46 -29.18
CA ARG A 199 18.71 1.81 -28.53
C ARG A 199 18.49 1.94 -27.02
N PHE A 200 19.44 1.49 -26.21
CA PHE A 200 19.42 1.67 -24.76
C PHE A 200 20.58 2.56 -24.32
N VAL A 201 20.30 3.47 -23.39
CA VAL A 201 21.27 4.29 -22.67
C VAL A 201 21.02 4.06 -21.18
N LEU A 202 22.05 3.65 -20.44
CA LEU A 202 21.91 3.36 -19.02
C LEU A 202 22.40 4.56 -18.21
N VAL A 203 21.72 4.86 -17.10
CA VAL A 203 22.08 5.93 -16.17
C VAL A 203 22.36 5.29 -14.81
N THR A 204 23.50 5.61 -14.20
CA THR A 204 23.80 5.14 -12.84
C THR A 204 22.85 5.77 -11.82
N PRO A 205 22.54 5.13 -10.69
CA PRO A 205 21.80 5.77 -9.61
C PRO A 205 22.54 7.01 -9.08
N LEU A 206 21.79 7.93 -8.47
CA LEU A 206 22.35 9.06 -7.73
C LEU A 206 22.98 8.58 -6.43
N ALA A 207 23.87 9.40 -5.89
CA ALA A 207 24.27 9.32 -4.49
C ALA A 207 23.10 9.68 -3.57
N PHE A 208 23.20 9.28 -2.30
CA PHE A 208 22.32 9.71 -1.23
C PHE A 208 22.90 10.96 -0.56
N GLU A 209 22.13 12.05 -0.46
CA GLU A 209 22.52 13.28 0.24
C GLU A 209 22.43 13.09 1.75
N VAL A 210 23.49 13.40 2.47
CA VAL A 210 23.58 13.17 3.91
C VAL A 210 22.81 14.26 4.66
N SER A 211 21.69 13.88 5.28
CA SER A 211 20.81 14.82 5.99
C SER A 211 21.40 15.37 7.29
N GLY A 212 22.15 14.54 8.03
CA GLY A 212 22.51 14.82 9.43
C GLY A 212 21.36 14.63 10.43
N GLU A 213 20.15 14.30 9.94
CA GLU A 213 18.96 14.09 10.75
C GLU A 213 18.96 12.68 11.36
N PRO A 214 18.93 12.52 12.70
CA PRO A 214 19.03 11.20 13.35
C PRO A 214 17.91 10.22 12.99
N LEU A 215 16.75 10.74 12.58
CA LEU A 215 15.56 9.96 12.24
C LEU A 215 15.49 9.55 10.77
N LEU A 216 16.43 9.99 9.93
CA LEU A 216 16.55 9.57 8.54
C LEU A 216 17.70 8.56 8.38
N PRO A 217 17.78 7.83 7.24
CA PRO A 217 18.86 6.88 6.99
C PRO A 217 20.25 7.54 7.04
N LYS A 218 21.25 6.73 7.38
CA LYS A 218 22.65 7.14 7.34
C LYS A 218 23.14 7.13 5.89
N GLY A 219 23.21 8.29 5.26
CA GLY A 219 23.56 8.43 3.85
C GLY A 219 24.91 7.79 3.45
N ASP A 220 25.89 7.67 4.36
CA ASP A 220 27.15 6.97 4.08
C ASP A 220 26.96 5.45 3.86
N THR A 221 26.07 4.83 4.63
CA THR A 221 25.70 3.42 4.46
C THR A 221 25.00 3.21 3.13
N GLU A 222 24.04 4.08 2.80
CA GLU A 222 23.32 4.02 1.52
C GLU A 222 24.26 4.24 0.33
N ASN A 223 25.16 5.22 0.42
CA ASN A 223 26.15 5.50 -0.62
C ASN A 223 27.12 4.33 -0.86
N THR A 224 27.46 3.56 0.18
CA THR A 224 28.28 2.36 0.04
C THR A 224 27.59 1.33 -0.85
N ASN A 225 26.29 1.11 -0.65
CA ASN A 225 25.50 0.21 -1.49
C ASN A 225 25.31 0.79 -2.89
N LEU A 226 24.88 2.05 -3.02
CA LEU A 226 24.64 2.70 -4.31
C LEU A 226 25.86 2.71 -5.22
N ALA A 227 27.08 2.83 -4.66
CA ALA A 227 28.32 2.73 -5.42
C ALA A 227 28.48 1.37 -6.12
N LEU A 228 28.08 0.27 -5.46
CA LEU A 228 28.11 -1.09 -6.03
C LEU A 228 27.13 -1.22 -7.20
N TYR A 229 25.93 -0.65 -7.07
CA TYR A 229 24.90 -0.70 -8.11
C TYR A 229 25.23 0.24 -9.27
N ALA A 230 25.84 1.40 -9.01
CA ALA A 230 26.42 2.24 -10.05
C ALA A 230 27.49 1.51 -10.85
N GLN A 231 28.39 0.76 -10.18
CA GLN A 231 29.36 -0.08 -10.88
C GLN A 231 28.69 -1.19 -11.69
N ALA A 232 27.66 -1.84 -11.14
CA ALA A 232 26.90 -2.86 -11.86
C ALA A 232 26.24 -2.33 -13.14
N VAL A 233 25.69 -1.10 -13.11
CA VAL A 233 25.15 -0.44 -14.31
C VAL A 233 26.25 -0.20 -15.35
N ARG A 234 27.44 0.25 -14.94
CA ARG A 234 28.60 0.42 -15.86
C ARG A 234 28.99 -0.90 -16.51
N ASP A 235 29.04 -1.99 -15.73
CA ASP A 235 29.40 -3.32 -16.22
C ASP A 235 28.40 -3.82 -17.27
N VAL A 236 27.09 -3.72 -16.98
CA VAL A 236 26.03 -4.12 -17.92
C VAL A 236 26.09 -3.29 -19.20
N ALA A 237 26.32 -1.98 -19.09
CA ALA A 237 26.49 -1.12 -20.25
C ALA A 237 27.71 -1.53 -21.10
N ALA A 238 28.85 -1.77 -20.47
CA ALA A 238 30.08 -2.18 -21.16
C ALA A 238 29.91 -3.53 -21.87
N GLN A 239 29.30 -4.51 -21.19
CA GLN A 239 29.04 -5.85 -21.73
C GLN A 239 28.12 -5.81 -22.96
N ASN A 240 27.12 -4.92 -22.95
CA ASN A 240 26.16 -4.76 -24.04
C ASN A 240 26.56 -3.68 -25.06
N LYS A 241 27.74 -3.04 -24.90
CA LYS A 241 28.23 -1.93 -25.74
C LYS A 241 27.23 -0.77 -25.83
N LEU A 242 26.68 -0.39 -24.68
CA LEU A 242 25.72 0.70 -24.52
C LEU A 242 26.38 1.94 -23.91
N ALA A 243 25.85 3.12 -24.21
CA ALA A 243 26.20 4.34 -23.50
C ALA A 243 25.79 4.23 -22.02
N CYS A 244 26.68 4.66 -21.13
CA CYS A 244 26.43 4.79 -19.70
C CYS A 244 26.64 6.25 -19.29
N ILE A 245 25.57 6.94 -18.92
CA ILE A 245 25.64 8.28 -18.32
C ILE A 245 25.90 8.08 -16.82
N ASP A 246 27.16 8.20 -16.42
CA ASP A 246 27.58 8.09 -15.03
C ASP A 246 27.39 9.43 -14.30
N VAL A 247 26.56 9.39 -13.27
CA VAL A 247 26.23 10.54 -12.41
C VAL A 247 26.47 10.27 -10.93
N PHE A 248 26.85 9.05 -10.53
CA PHE A 248 27.00 8.71 -9.11
C PHE A 248 28.08 9.55 -8.44
N ALA A 249 29.30 9.56 -8.98
CA ALA A 249 30.41 10.31 -8.39
C ALA A 249 30.17 11.83 -8.42
N GLY A 250 29.57 12.33 -9.50
CA GLY A 250 29.25 13.75 -9.65
C GLY A 250 28.15 14.21 -8.71
N SER A 251 27.10 13.41 -8.53
CA SER A 251 26.02 13.71 -7.57
C SER A 251 26.52 13.61 -6.14
N LYS A 252 27.39 12.63 -5.83
CA LYS A 252 28.05 12.58 -4.51
C LYS A 252 28.86 13.85 -4.24
N ALA A 253 29.70 14.28 -5.16
CA ALA A 253 30.49 15.49 -4.99
C ALA A 253 29.62 16.75 -4.85
N LEU A 254 28.49 16.80 -5.57
CA LEU A 254 27.49 17.86 -5.45
C LEU A 254 26.86 17.86 -4.04
N PHE A 255 26.42 16.70 -3.56
CA PHE A 255 25.74 16.57 -2.27
C PHE A 255 26.69 16.74 -1.07
N ASP A 256 27.96 16.34 -1.21
CA ASP A 256 28.97 16.55 -0.18
C ASP A 256 29.47 18.01 -0.10
N ALA A 257 29.10 18.87 -1.06
CA ALA A 257 29.59 20.25 -1.13
C ALA A 257 29.07 21.10 0.04
N GLN A 258 27.91 20.76 0.60
CA GLN A 258 27.31 21.44 1.74
C GLN A 258 26.57 20.43 2.63
N THR A 259 26.75 20.52 3.95
CA THR A 259 26.06 19.65 4.91
C THR A 259 24.55 19.92 4.92
N GLY A 260 23.77 18.84 5.06
CA GLY A 260 22.31 18.90 5.17
C GLY A 260 21.61 18.71 3.83
N LEU A 261 20.28 18.79 3.84
CA LEU A 261 19.44 18.55 2.67
C LEU A 261 19.27 19.82 1.84
N GLN A 262 20.17 20.06 0.87
CA GLN A 262 20.08 21.19 -0.07
C GLN A 262 19.39 20.79 -1.37
N HIS A 263 19.63 19.58 -1.85
CA HIS A 263 19.20 19.12 -3.18
C HIS A 263 18.08 18.08 -3.14
N THR A 264 17.86 17.45 -2.00
CA THR A 264 16.80 16.48 -1.79
C THR A 264 15.93 16.88 -0.62
N ILE A 265 14.75 16.28 -0.51
CA ILE A 265 13.85 16.51 0.63
C ILE A 265 14.10 15.52 1.79
N ASN A 266 14.84 14.43 1.54
CA ASN A 266 14.99 13.31 2.46
C ASN A 266 16.23 12.44 2.20
N GLY A 267 17.18 12.94 1.41
CA GLY A 267 18.40 12.26 1.03
C GLY A 267 18.40 11.56 -0.33
N CYS A 268 17.23 11.17 -0.87
CA CYS A 268 17.14 10.49 -2.17
C CYS A 268 16.24 11.19 -3.19
N HIS A 269 15.21 11.90 -2.73
CA HIS A 269 14.22 12.50 -3.61
C HIS A 269 14.54 13.97 -3.89
N LEU A 270 14.87 14.29 -5.15
CA LEU A 270 15.28 15.63 -5.56
C LEU A 270 14.18 16.68 -5.32
N ASN A 271 14.55 17.83 -4.76
CA ASN A 271 13.76 19.06 -4.80
C ASN A 271 14.01 19.81 -6.14
N GLU A 272 13.41 20.99 -6.36
CA GLU A 272 13.57 21.72 -7.63
C GLU A 272 15.02 22.14 -7.90
N GLU A 273 15.75 22.56 -6.87
CA GLU A 273 17.16 22.96 -6.98
C GLU A 273 18.06 21.76 -7.29
N GLY A 274 17.81 20.63 -6.64
CA GLY A 274 18.48 19.37 -6.90
C GLY A 274 18.21 18.82 -8.29
N ASP A 275 16.97 18.88 -8.78
CA ASP A 275 16.63 18.50 -10.16
C ASP A 275 17.42 19.34 -11.17
N LEU A 276 17.51 20.66 -10.96
CA LEU A 276 18.31 21.52 -11.82
C LEU A 276 19.81 21.16 -11.77
N ALA A 277 20.37 20.95 -10.59
CA ALA A 277 21.79 20.64 -10.42
C ALA A 277 22.14 19.28 -11.04
N VAL A 278 21.30 18.26 -10.80
CA VAL A 278 21.45 16.92 -11.37
C VAL A 278 21.18 16.92 -12.88
N ALA A 279 20.25 17.73 -13.40
CA ALA A 279 20.02 17.87 -14.83
C ALA A 279 21.26 18.42 -15.55
N LYS A 280 21.96 19.41 -14.96
CA LYS A 280 23.25 19.90 -15.49
C LYS A 280 24.31 18.81 -15.49
N LEU A 281 24.38 18.01 -14.42
CA LEU A 281 25.30 16.88 -14.32
C LEU A 281 25.00 15.81 -15.38
N LEU A 282 23.74 15.36 -15.49
CA LEU A 282 23.27 14.43 -16.53
C LEU A 282 23.64 14.93 -17.92
N PHE A 283 23.38 16.20 -18.20
CA PHE A 283 23.67 16.81 -19.48
C PHE A 283 25.18 16.88 -19.78
N ALA A 284 25.99 17.29 -18.80
CA ALA A 284 27.43 17.32 -18.95
C ALA A 284 28.04 15.92 -19.10
N SER A 285 27.53 14.92 -18.39
CA SER A 285 27.94 13.52 -18.56
C SER A 285 27.52 12.99 -19.93
N ALA A 286 26.36 13.38 -20.47
CA ALA A 286 25.86 12.91 -21.75
C ALA A 286 26.51 13.60 -22.97
N PHE A 287 26.93 14.86 -22.87
CA PHE A 287 27.37 15.68 -24.02
C PHE A 287 28.68 16.45 -23.82
N GLY A 288 29.27 16.40 -22.62
CA GLY A 288 30.48 17.11 -22.24
C GLY A 288 30.25 18.51 -21.67
N GLN A 289 31.19 18.98 -20.85
CA GLN A 289 31.14 20.30 -20.19
C GLN A 289 31.07 21.47 -21.18
N SER A 290 31.73 21.35 -22.34
CA SER A 290 31.65 22.39 -23.37
C SER A 290 30.23 22.55 -23.92
N ALA A 291 29.44 21.48 -24.02
CA ALA A 291 28.05 21.58 -24.46
C ALA A 291 27.18 22.24 -23.38
N LEU A 292 27.42 21.95 -22.10
CA LEU A 292 26.73 22.62 -21.00
C LEU A 292 27.01 24.13 -21.00
N GLY A 293 28.27 24.53 -21.20
CA GLY A 293 28.66 25.94 -21.27
C GLY A 293 28.09 26.72 -22.46
N GLN A 294 27.57 26.04 -23.49
CA GLN A 294 26.84 26.65 -24.61
C GLN A 294 25.38 26.96 -24.27
N LEU A 295 24.83 26.35 -23.21
CA LEU A 295 23.51 26.70 -22.69
C LEU A 295 23.66 27.98 -21.86
N SER A 296 23.11 29.10 -22.34
CA SER A 296 23.20 30.38 -21.64
C SER A 296 22.50 30.34 -20.28
N SER A 297 21.23 29.94 -20.28
CA SER A 297 20.36 29.74 -19.12
C SER A 297 19.15 28.89 -19.53
N ILE A 298 18.43 28.33 -18.56
CA ILE A 298 17.21 27.58 -18.87
C ILE A 298 16.13 28.57 -19.30
N ASN A 299 15.63 28.38 -20.54
CA ASN A 299 14.47 29.10 -21.04
C ASN A 299 13.22 28.64 -20.26
N GLN A 300 12.69 29.52 -19.41
CA GLN A 300 11.54 29.21 -18.55
C GLN A 300 10.25 28.97 -19.34
N GLU A 301 10.06 29.63 -20.49
CA GLU A 301 8.90 29.37 -21.35
C GLU A 301 8.96 27.98 -21.97
N LEU A 302 10.14 27.59 -22.48
CA LEU A 302 10.38 26.24 -22.99
C LEU A 302 10.18 25.17 -21.90
N ARG A 303 10.73 25.43 -20.70
CA ARG A 303 10.55 24.54 -19.53
C ARG A 303 9.09 24.41 -19.12
N SER A 304 8.35 25.51 -19.10
CA SER A 304 6.91 25.50 -18.80
C SER A 304 6.14 24.66 -19.82
N ALA A 305 6.48 24.76 -21.10
CA ALA A 305 5.89 23.93 -22.15
C ALA A 305 6.22 22.44 -21.99
N VAL A 306 7.47 22.11 -21.61
CA VAL A 306 7.88 20.74 -21.26
C VAL A 306 7.05 20.19 -20.10
N ASN A 307 6.90 20.94 -19.02
CA ASN A 307 6.12 20.50 -17.86
C ASN A 307 4.63 20.34 -18.20
N ASP A 308 4.08 21.22 -19.04
CA ASP A 308 2.70 21.08 -19.52
C ASP A 308 2.50 19.79 -20.33
N LYS A 309 3.41 19.50 -21.26
CA LYS A 309 3.43 18.26 -22.03
C LYS A 309 3.59 17.02 -21.14
N SER A 310 4.47 17.06 -20.14
CA SER A 310 4.65 15.96 -19.19
C SER A 310 3.39 15.68 -18.38
N TRP A 311 2.69 16.72 -17.93
CA TRP A 311 1.40 16.57 -17.24
C TRP A 311 0.33 15.91 -18.11
N ILE A 312 0.23 16.29 -19.40
CA ILE A 312 -0.68 15.65 -20.36
C ILE A 312 -0.29 14.19 -20.59
N HIS A 313 1.00 13.91 -20.78
CA HIS A 313 1.48 12.55 -20.98
C HIS A 313 1.20 11.64 -19.77
N LEU A 314 1.28 12.17 -18.55
CA LEU A 314 0.93 11.41 -17.34
C LEU A 314 -0.50 10.84 -17.42
N GLN A 315 -1.42 11.54 -18.08
CA GLN A 315 -2.79 11.07 -18.30
C GLN A 315 -2.89 9.91 -19.32
N ASP A 316 -1.86 9.62 -20.11
CA ASP A 316 -1.83 8.51 -21.07
C ASP A 316 -1.38 7.19 -20.41
N TYR A 317 -0.46 7.24 -19.45
CA TYR A 317 0.11 6.01 -18.86
C TYR A 317 -0.18 5.84 -17.36
N ARG A 318 -0.62 6.87 -16.64
CA ARG A 318 -0.89 6.82 -15.20
C ARG A 318 -2.07 7.72 -14.83
N MET A 319 -3.17 7.57 -15.56
CA MET A 319 -4.40 8.31 -15.31
C MET A 319 -4.99 7.95 -13.93
N LEU A 320 -5.69 8.90 -13.29
CA LEU A 320 -6.61 8.59 -12.18
C LEU A 320 -7.71 7.64 -12.67
N ASN A 321 -8.25 6.83 -11.76
CA ASN A 321 -9.16 5.72 -12.07
C ASN A 321 -8.60 4.72 -13.09
N GLY A 322 -7.28 4.47 -13.04
CA GLY A 322 -6.59 3.58 -13.97
C GLY A 322 -7.29 2.23 -14.18
N TRP A 323 -7.85 1.60 -13.15
CA TRP A 323 -8.51 0.30 -13.30
C TRP A 323 -9.77 0.36 -14.21
N TYR A 324 -10.48 1.49 -14.22
CA TYR A 324 -11.61 1.71 -15.14
C TYR A 324 -11.11 2.04 -16.55
N VAL A 325 -10.12 2.94 -16.63
CA VAL A 325 -9.57 3.44 -17.91
C VAL A 325 -8.88 2.32 -18.69
N TYR A 326 -8.20 1.38 -18.01
CA TYR A 326 -7.50 0.26 -18.66
C TYR A 326 -8.42 -0.92 -19.00
N GLY A 327 -9.73 -0.82 -18.71
CA GLY A 327 -10.75 -1.79 -19.12
C GLY A 327 -10.96 -2.96 -18.16
N GLY A 328 -10.54 -2.83 -16.90
CA GLY A 328 -10.65 -3.91 -15.91
C GLY A 328 -12.01 -4.04 -15.22
N ARG A 329 -12.60 -2.92 -14.76
CA ARG A 329 -13.95 -2.92 -14.16
C ARG A 329 -15.04 -2.68 -15.20
N ARG A 330 -16.23 -3.28 -14.99
CA ARG A 330 -17.43 -3.08 -15.84
C ARG A 330 -17.74 -1.58 -15.93
N THR A 331 -17.56 -0.97 -17.10
CA THR A 331 -17.92 0.43 -17.38
C THR A 331 -18.83 0.52 -18.61
N TRP A 332 -19.49 1.67 -18.75
CA TRP A 332 -20.22 2.06 -19.97
C TRP A 332 -19.35 2.88 -20.92
N ASP A 333 -18.07 3.03 -20.57
CA ASP A 333 -17.10 3.94 -21.17
C ASP A 333 -16.27 3.26 -22.26
N THR A 334 -16.94 2.42 -23.02
CA THR A 334 -16.33 1.54 -24.02
C THR A 334 -15.90 2.28 -25.27
N GLU A 335 -16.47 3.46 -25.52
CA GLU A 335 -16.09 4.38 -26.59
C GLU A 335 -15.45 5.67 -26.06
N THR A 336 -15.81 6.13 -24.86
CA THR A 336 -15.28 7.38 -24.26
C THR A 336 -13.78 7.26 -24.00
N PHE A 337 -13.31 6.27 -23.24
CA PHE A 337 -11.88 6.15 -22.92
C PHE A 337 -10.98 5.94 -24.16
N PRO A 338 -11.31 5.07 -25.14
CA PRO A 338 -10.53 4.99 -26.39
C PRO A 338 -10.38 6.32 -27.13
N ARG A 339 -11.43 7.14 -27.18
CA ARG A 339 -11.36 8.49 -27.78
C ARG A 339 -10.50 9.44 -26.95
N GLU A 340 -10.59 9.35 -25.62
CA GLU A 340 -9.77 10.13 -24.70
C GLU A 340 -8.27 9.82 -24.85
N TYR A 341 -7.89 8.55 -25.00
CA TYR A 341 -6.50 8.16 -25.33
C TYR A 341 -5.97 8.83 -26.59
N VAL A 342 -6.75 8.77 -27.68
CA VAL A 342 -6.39 9.41 -28.95
C VAL A 342 -6.23 10.92 -28.74
N LYS A 343 -7.18 11.55 -28.04
CA LYS A 343 -7.15 12.98 -27.74
C LYS A 343 -5.92 13.37 -26.93
N ILE A 344 -5.64 12.70 -25.82
CA ILE A 344 -4.48 12.97 -24.94
C ILE A 344 -3.16 12.89 -25.73
N ARG A 345 -3.01 11.88 -26.59
CA ARG A 345 -1.79 11.73 -27.41
C ARG A 345 -1.61 12.86 -28.41
N ASN A 346 -2.69 13.30 -29.03
CA ASN A 346 -2.67 14.44 -29.95
C ASN A 346 -2.43 15.77 -29.20
N MET A 347 -3.00 15.94 -28.00
CA MET A 347 -2.70 17.07 -27.11
C MET A 347 -1.19 17.13 -26.80
N ALA A 348 -0.57 15.99 -26.48
CA ALA A 348 0.87 15.92 -26.26
C ALA A 348 1.67 16.26 -27.54
N ALA A 349 1.21 15.82 -28.71
CA ALA A 349 1.85 16.13 -30.00
C ALA A 349 1.80 17.62 -30.37
N VAL A 350 0.70 18.32 -30.09
CA VAL A 350 0.61 19.78 -30.28
C VAL A 350 1.63 20.50 -29.39
N ARG A 351 1.84 20.00 -28.17
CA ARG A 351 2.85 20.56 -27.25
C ARG A 351 4.27 20.24 -27.69
N ASP A 352 4.53 19.04 -28.24
CA ASP A 352 5.82 18.75 -28.88
C ASP A 352 6.14 19.78 -29.98
N GLN A 353 5.17 20.07 -30.86
CA GLN A 353 5.33 21.07 -31.92
C GLN A 353 5.64 22.46 -31.35
N TYR A 354 4.91 22.88 -30.31
CA TYR A 354 5.17 24.15 -29.62
C TYR A 354 6.57 24.22 -29.02
N ILE A 355 7.02 23.16 -28.36
CA ILE A 355 8.38 23.03 -27.80
C ILE A 355 9.43 23.14 -28.90
N TRP A 356 9.23 22.50 -30.06
CA TRP A 356 10.18 22.57 -31.18
C TRP A 356 10.29 23.97 -31.78
N ASP A 357 9.16 24.67 -31.91
CA ASP A 357 9.13 26.04 -32.42
C ASP A 357 9.82 27.01 -31.46
N LEU A 358 9.54 26.90 -30.15
CA LEU A 358 10.23 27.67 -29.10
C LEU A 358 11.74 27.39 -29.10
N ALA A 359 12.14 26.12 -29.11
CA ALA A 359 13.55 25.73 -29.10
C ALA A 359 14.30 26.24 -30.35
N SER A 360 13.62 26.29 -31.50
CA SER A 360 14.17 26.81 -32.77
C SER A 360 14.13 28.34 -32.88
N GLY A 361 13.60 29.06 -31.89
CA GLY A 361 13.42 30.51 -31.93
C GLY A 361 12.37 30.99 -32.95
N LYS A 362 11.44 30.12 -33.36
CA LYS A 362 10.34 30.48 -34.26
C LYS A 362 9.21 31.14 -33.47
N PRO A 363 8.43 32.04 -34.08
CA PRO A 363 7.19 32.51 -33.48
C PRO A 363 6.26 31.32 -33.24
N ALA A 364 5.88 31.11 -31.98
CA ALA A 364 5.03 30.00 -31.56
C ALA A 364 3.74 30.54 -30.95
N SER A 365 2.59 29.99 -31.36
CA SER A 365 1.31 30.26 -30.72
C SER A 365 1.07 29.23 -29.62
N LYS A 366 0.43 29.64 -28.53
CA LYS A 366 0.09 28.71 -27.44
C LYS A 366 -0.64 27.48 -27.99
N PRO A 367 -0.36 26.27 -27.47
CA PRO A 367 -1.07 25.04 -27.86
C PRO A 367 -2.60 25.20 -27.79
N SER A 368 -3.31 24.70 -28.80
CA SER A 368 -4.78 24.57 -28.81
C SER A 368 -5.16 23.10 -28.88
N ASP A 369 -6.14 22.71 -28.06
CA ASP A 369 -6.65 21.35 -27.97
C ASP A 369 -7.91 21.12 -28.82
N ASP A 370 -8.38 22.14 -29.55
CA ASP A 370 -9.66 22.11 -30.29
C ASP A 370 -9.68 21.02 -31.38
N ASN A 371 -8.52 20.75 -32.00
CA ASN A 371 -8.38 19.80 -33.10
C ASN A 371 -7.63 18.52 -32.70
N THR A 372 -7.65 18.15 -31.42
CA THR A 372 -6.91 16.98 -30.91
C THR A 372 -7.73 15.69 -30.88
N GLY A 373 -9.04 15.75 -31.13
CA GLY A 373 -9.90 14.59 -31.21
C GLY A 373 -11.30 14.86 -30.69
N GLU A 374 -12.26 14.08 -31.19
CA GLU A 374 -13.67 14.19 -30.81
C GLU A 374 -13.98 13.33 -29.59
N LEU A 375 -14.54 13.96 -28.56
CA LEU A 375 -15.14 13.29 -27.41
C LEU A 375 -16.65 13.18 -27.62
N ILE A 376 -17.27 12.24 -26.89
CA ILE A 376 -18.72 12.01 -26.92
C ILE A 376 -19.31 12.15 -25.53
N VAL A 377 -20.56 12.57 -25.45
CA VAL A 377 -21.36 12.47 -24.22
C VAL A 377 -22.17 11.18 -24.30
N PRO A 378 -21.89 10.17 -23.46
CA PRO A 378 -22.65 8.94 -23.47
C PRO A 378 -24.08 9.18 -22.98
N PRO A 379 -25.05 8.36 -23.39
CA PRO A 379 -26.41 8.45 -22.88
C PRO A 379 -26.43 8.20 -21.37
N THR A 380 -27.21 9.00 -20.65
CA THR A 380 -27.38 8.78 -19.20
C THR A 380 -28.10 7.48 -18.91
N ARG A 381 -27.72 6.83 -17.81
CA ARG A 381 -28.46 5.66 -17.27
C ARG A 381 -29.38 6.00 -16.11
N PHE A 382 -29.44 7.26 -15.71
CA PHE A 382 -30.41 7.69 -14.71
C PHE A 382 -31.83 7.35 -15.19
N GLY A 383 -32.57 6.62 -14.38
CA GLY A 383 -33.92 6.14 -14.63
C GLY A 383 -34.02 4.82 -15.40
N ASN A 384 -32.94 4.30 -16.00
CA ASN A 384 -33.04 3.20 -16.98
C ASN A 384 -31.88 2.16 -16.97
N PRO A 385 -32.04 1.00 -16.30
CA PRO A 385 -33.07 0.71 -15.31
C PRO A 385 -32.74 1.43 -14.00
N ARG A 386 -33.73 2.11 -13.42
CA ARG A 386 -33.58 2.82 -12.14
C ARG A 386 -33.14 1.90 -11.02
N GLN A 387 -32.13 2.32 -10.25
CA GLN A 387 -31.71 1.63 -9.03
C GLN A 387 -32.52 2.09 -7.83
N ALA A 388 -33.64 1.43 -7.57
CA ALA A 388 -34.59 1.85 -6.54
C ALA A 388 -33.99 2.02 -5.13
N TYR A 389 -32.87 1.38 -4.80
CA TYR A 389 -32.22 1.49 -3.49
C TYR A 389 -31.29 2.72 -3.35
N SER A 390 -30.67 3.21 -4.43
CA SER A 390 -29.64 4.26 -4.41
C SER A 390 -30.02 5.52 -5.19
N GLU A 391 -30.92 5.38 -6.15
CA GLU A 391 -31.28 6.40 -7.13
C GLU A 391 -32.62 7.05 -6.78
N ALA A 392 -32.66 8.38 -6.89
CA ALA A 392 -33.88 9.17 -6.75
C ALA A 392 -34.84 8.93 -7.93
N THR A 393 -36.11 9.30 -7.75
CA THR A 393 -37.09 9.22 -8.83
C THR A 393 -37.02 10.40 -9.80
N GLU A 394 -36.44 11.51 -9.36
CA GLU A 394 -36.29 12.76 -10.08
C GLU A 394 -34.90 13.33 -9.79
N LEU A 395 -34.29 14.00 -10.76
CA LEU A 395 -33.06 14.78 -10.56
C LEU A 395 -33.43 16.14 -9.98
N ARG A 396 -33.35 16.28 -8.66
CA ARG A 396 -33.64 17.53 -7.96
C ARG A 396 -32.70 17.69 -6.77
N TYR A 397 -32.17 18.90 -6.60
CA TYR A 397 -31.35 19.25 -5.45
C TYR A 397 -32.13 20.24 -4.59
N LEU A 398 -32.43 19.83 -3.36
CA LEU A 398 -33.11 20.69 -2.39
C LEU A 398 -32.20 21.83 -1.95
N THR A 399 -32.75 22.98 -1.56
CA THR A 399 -31.99 23.97 -0.77
C THR A 399 -31.62 23.39 0.61
N PRO A 400 -30.63 23.95 1.32
CA PRO A 400 -30.29 23.52 2.68
C PRO A 400 -31.51 23.45 3.62
N GLU A 401 -32.35 24.49 3.62
CA GLU A 401 -33.56 24.55 4.47
C GLU A 401 -34.58 23.48 4.09
N GLN A 402 -34.77 23.23 2.80
CA GLN A 402 -35.68 22.18 2.32
C GLN A 402 -35.19 20.78 2.66
N LEU A 403 -33.87 20.55 2.63
CA LEU A 403 -33.28 19.27 3.04
C LEU A 403 -33.45 19.07 4.55
N ILE A 404 -33.14 20.09 5.36
CA ILE A 404 -33.33 20.04 6.82
C ILE A 404 -34.79 19.69 7.15
N ALA A 405 -35.76 20.31 6.46
CA ALA A 405 -37.18 20.03 6.68
C ALA A 405 -37.60 18.58 6.34
N GLN A 406 -36.86 17.87 5.48
CA GLN A 406 -37.10 16.46 5.11
C GLN A 406 -36.26 15.46 5.92
N THR A 407 -35.40 15.96 6.81
CA THR A 407 -34.45 15.14 7.57
C THR A 407 -34.94 14.99 9.00
N LYS A 408 -34.89 13.77 9.53
CA LYS A 408 -35.25 13.45 10.91
C LYS A 408 -34.01 13.41 11.78
N VAL A 409 -34.15 13.93 12.99
CA VAL A 409 -33.17 13.86 14.08
C VAL A 409 -33.88 13.49 15.39
N PRO A 410 -33.16 12.97 16.40
CA PRO A 410 -33.75 12.68 17.71
C PRO A 410 -34.35 13.92 18.37
N GLU A 411 -35.30 13.70 19.27
CA GLU A 411 -35.87 14.77 20.09
C GLU A 411 -34.77 15.55 20.84
N GLY A 412 -34.91 16.87 20.92
CA GLY A 412 -33.90 17.75 21.52
C GLY A 412 -32.74 18.14 20.60
N PHE A 413 -32.67 17.63 19.36
CA PHE A 413 -31.67 18.02 18.37
C PHE A 413 -32.24 18.86 17.21
N GLU A 414 -31.38 19.60 16.53
CA GLU A 414 -31.63 20.25 15.24
C GLU A 414 -30.39 20.30 14.36
N ILE A 415 -30.60 20.34 13.04
CA ILE A 415 -29.54 20.59 12.05
C ILE A 415 -29.56 22.07 11.69
N LYS A 416 -28.38 22.69 11.63
CA LYS A 416 -28.18 24.05 11.14
C LYS A 416 -27.28 24.05 9.91
N ALA A 417 -27.71 24.73 8.86
CA ALA A 417 -26.86 24.99 7.70
C ALA A 417 -25.80 26.04 8.06
N PHE A 418 -24.57 25.81 7.64
CA PHE A 418 -23.44 26.71 7.88
C PHE A 418 -22.98 27.41 6.59
N ALA A 419 -22.82 26.65 5.51
CA ALA A 419 -22.40 27.14 4.20
C ALA A 419 -22.94 26.23 3.09
N ASP A 420 -23.15 26.77 1.90
CA ASP A 420 -23.50 25.99 0.70
C ASP A 420 -22.91 26.61 -0.58
N GLU A 421 -23.02 25.87 -1.67
CA GLU A 421 -22.49 26.22 -2.99
C GLU A 421 -22.97 27.59 -3.53
N THR A 422 -24.13 28.08 -3.09
CA THR A 422 -24.67 29.38 -3.51
C THR A 422 -24.05 30.55 -2.77
N MET A 423 -23.49 30.30 -1.57
CA MET A 423 -22.70 31.27 -0.82
C MET A 423 -21.25 31.29 -1.33
N PHE A 424 -20.66 30.11 -1.56
CA PHE A 424 -19.28 29.95 -1.98
C PHE A 424 -19.18 28.89 -3.09
N PRO A 425 -19.01 29.27 -4.36
CA PRO A 425 -18.84 28.31 -5.46
C PRO A 425 -17.64 27.37 -5.31
N GLU A 426 -16.65 27.74 -4.49
CA GLU A 426 -15.50 26.93 -4.15
C GLU A 426 -15.86 25.70 -3.30
N LEU A 427 -16.97 25.75 -2.56
CA LEU A 427 -17.51 24.63 -1.78
C LEU A 427 -18.28 23.68 -2.71
N ALA A 428 -17.55 22.96 -3.54
CA ALA A 428 -18.09 21.94 -4.42
C ALA A 428 -17.53 20.57 -4.03
N LYS A 429 -18.43 19.61 -3.84
CA LYS A 429 -18.06 18.21 -3.59
C LYS A 429 -17.18 18.03 -2.34
N PRO A 430 -17.64 18.42 -1.13
CA PRO A 430 -16.88 18.24 0.10
C PRO A 430 -16.71 16.74 0.43
N VAL A 431 -15.48 16.30 0.71
CA VAL A 431 -15.16 14.88 0.99
C VAL A 431 -14.56 14.66 2.37
N GLN A 432 -13.74 15.59 2.87
CA GLN A 432 -13.19 15.54 4.24
C GLN A 432 -13.22 16.94 4.87
N LEU A 433 -13.46 16.99 6.18
CA LEU A 433 -13.50 18.17 7.02
C LEU A 433 -12.41 18.08 8.10
N ASN A 434 -11.87 19.22 8.54
CA ASN A 434 -11.07 19.29 9.76
C ASN A 434 -11.06 20.71 10.34
N PHE A 435 -10.50 20.90 11.54
CA PHE A 435 -10.39 22.21 12.17
C PHE A 435 -8.93 22.57 12.48
N ASP A 436 -8.51 23.76 12.07
CA ASP A 436 -7.17 24.25 12.39
C ASP A 436 -7.05 24.74 13.84
N ASN A 437 -5.84 25.13 14.23
CA ASN A 437 -5.54 25.59 15.58
C ASN A 437 -6.19 26.93 15.95
N LYS A 438 -6.77 27.65 14.98
CA LYS A 438 -7.59 28.86 15.21
C LYS A 438 -9.09 28.50 15.35
N GLY A 439 -9.47 27.24 15.15
CA GLY A 439 -10.84 26.75 15.23
C GLY A 439 -11.65 26.97 13.96
N ARG A 440 -11.00 27.26 12.82
CA ARG A 440 -11.66 27.48 11.53
C ARG A 440 -11.91 26.14 10.83
N LEU A 441 -13.01 26.03 10.09
CA LEU A 441 -13.34 24.82 9.35
C LEU A 441 -12.56 24.77 8.04
N TRP A 442 -11.88 23.65 7.81
CA TRP A 442 -11.21 23.32 6.56
C TRP A 442 -11.95 22.23 5.83
N VAL A 443 -12.02 22.32 4.50
CA VAL A 443 -12.78 21.38 3.66
C VAL A 443 -11.99 21.02 2.42
N SER A 444 -11.86 19.72 2.14
CA SER A 444 -11.39 19.21 0.86
C SER A 444 -12.53 19.14 -0.15
N CYS A 445 -12.38 19.83 -1.28
CA CYS A 445 -13.39 19.99 -2.32
C CYS A 445 -12.90 19.35 -3.63
N MET A 446 -13.74 18.49 -4.23
CA MET A 446 -13.38 17.65 -5.39
C MET A 446 -14.30 17.86 -6.61
N PRO A 447 -14.40 19.07 -7.20
CA PRO A 447 -15.23 19.30 -8.38
C PRO A 447 -14.83 18.44 -9.59
N THR A 448 -13.57 18.02 -9.71
CA THR A 448 -13.09 17.17 -10.83
C THR A 448 -13.59 15.72 -10.73
N TYR A 449 -14.05 15.29 -9.56
CA TYR A 449 -14.47 13.91 -9.34
C TYR A 449 -15.64 13.52 -10.28
N PRO A 450 -15.67 12.27 -10.82
CA PRO A 450 -14.70 11.21 -10.56
C PRO A 450 -13.45 11.29 -11.42
N GLN A 451 -13.45 12.06 -12.52
CA GLN A 451 -12.40 11.99 -13.53
C GLN A 451 -12.28 13.31 -14.32
N TRP A 452 -11.06 13.83 -14.47
CA TRP A 452 -10.78 14.93 -15.40
C TRP A 452 -11.06 14.55 -16.86
N GLN A 453 -11.63 15.45 -17.66
CA GLN A 453 -11.91 15.23 -19.08
C GLN A 453 -10.83 15.87 -19.98
N PRO A 454 -10.25 15.13 -20.95
CA PRO A 454 -9.27 15.70 -21.86
C PRO A 454 -9.76 16.89 -22.69
N GLY A 455 -9.03 18.00 -22.62
CA GLY A 455 -9.38 19.27 -23.27
C GLY A 455 -10.04 20.28 -22.34
N ASP A 456 -10.48 19.86 -21.15
CA ASP A 456 -10.89 20.79 -20.10
C ASP A 456 -9.65 21.44 -19.46
N ALA A 457 -9.86 22.53 -18.72
CA ALA A 457 -8.81 23.11 -17.88
C ALA A 457 -8.23 22.06 -16.92
N LYS A 458 -6.98 22.25 -16.50
CA LYS A 458 -6.38 21.38 -15.49
C LYS A 458 -7.24 21.37 -14.22
N PRO A 459 -7.29 20.23 -13.50
CA PRO A 459 -8.00 20.11 -12.23
C PRO A 459 -7.69 21.28 -11.30
N ASN A 460 -8.72 21.80 -10.67
CA ASN A 460 -8.64 22.86 -9.68
C ASN A 460 -9.29 22.44 -8.37
N ASP A 461 -9.15 21.17 -8.00
CA ASP A 461 -9.62 20.69 -6.71
C ASP A 461 -8.80 21.36 -5.60
N ARG A 462 -9.39 21.52 -4.42
CA ARG A 462 -8.90 22.54 -3.49
C ARG A 462 -9.16 22.25 -2.02
N LEU A 463 -8.31 22.83 -1.19
CA LEU A 463 -8.56 23.02 0.23
C LEU A 463 -9.09 24.44 0.45
N ILE A 464 -10.22 24.57 1.14
CA ILE A 464 -10.80 25.86 1.52
C ILE A 464 -10.91 25.99 3.03
N ILE A 465 -10.95 27.23 3.50
CA ILE A 465 -11.14 27.62 4.90
C ILE A 465 -12.43 28.43 4.98
N LEU A 466 -13.36 27.99 5.81
CA LEU A 466 -14.64 28.64 6.07
C LEU A 466 -14.66 29.26 7.47
N GLU A 467 -15.09 30.52 7.54
CA GLU A 467 -15.12 31.30 8.77
C GLU A 467 -16.48 32.00 8.94
N ASP A 468 -16.93 32.07 10.20
CA ASP A 468 -18.06 32.89 10.66
C ASP A 468 -17.49 34.11 11.38
N ALA A 469 -17.10 35.14 10.61
CA ALA A 469 -16.39 36.30 11.15
C ALA A 469 -17.32 37.20 11.97
N ASN A 470 -18.61 37.22 11.66
CA ASN A 470 -19.61 38.03 12.35
C ASN A 470 -20.32 37.31 13.54
N GLN A 471 -20.08 36.00 13.71
CA GLN A 471 -20.60 35.14 14.77
C GLN A 471 -22.13 34.95 14.74
N ASP A 472 -22.77 35.00 13.56
CA ASP A 472 -24.20 34.75 13.38
C ASP A 472 -24.55 33.26 13.23
N GLY A 473 -23.52 32.40 13.18
CA GLY A 473 -23.64 30.97 13.04
C GLY A 473 -23.61 30.45 11.61
N LYS A 474 -23.28 31.30 10.63
CA LYS A 474 -23.07 30.94 9.21
C LYS A 474 -21.70 31.42 8.75
N ALA A 475 -21.15 30.75 7.73
CA ALA A 475 -19.93 31.23 7.11
C ALA A 475 -20.19 32.54 6.33
N ASP A 476 -19.34 33.53 6.50
CA ASP A 476 -19.35 34.78 5.73
C ASP A 476 -18.04 35.02 4.96
N LYS A 477 -17.05 34.14 5.16
CA LYS A 477 -15.77 34.18 4.45
C LYS A 477 -15.34 32.77 4.03
N CYS A 478 -14.84 32.68 2.79
CA CYS A 478 -14.20 31.50 2.22
C CYS A 478 -12.83 31.90 1.67
N THR A 479 -11.77 31.26 2.17
CA THR A 479 -10.40 31.41 1.68
C THR A 479 -9.97 30.13 0.98
N VAL A 480 -9.45 30.23 -0.24
CA VAL A 480 -8.83 29.10 -0.93
C VAL A 480 -7.36 29.01 -0.49
N PHE A 481 -7.00 27.95 0.24
CA PHE A 481 -5.63 27.74 0.71
C PHE A 481 -4.72 27.22 -0.41
N TYR A 482 -5.22 26.27 -1.21
CA TYR A 482 -4.50 25.71 -2.35
C TYR A 482 -5.49 25.05 -3.33
N ASP A 483 -5.34 25.29 -4.64
CA ASP A 483 -6.32 24.93 -5.69
C ASP A 483 -5.72 24.19 -6.89
N LYS A 484 -4.53 23.60 -6.75
CA LYS A 484 -3.86 22.84 -7.81
C LYS A 484 -3.90 21.33 -7.58
N LEU A 485 -4.91 20.85 -6.82
CA LEU A 485 -5.04 19.43 -6.47
C LEU A 485 -5.88 18.68 -7.51
N HIS A 486 -5.77 17.36 -7.50
CA HIS A 486 -6.54 16.45 -8.33
C HIS A 486 -7.11 15.29 -7.49
N CYS A 487 -8.40 15.36 -7.20
CA CYS A 487 -9.16 14.44 -6.37
C CYS A 487 -8.56 14.21 -4.96
N PRO A 488 -8.32 15.26 -4.14
CA PRO A 488 -7.79 15.14 -2.78
C PRO A 488 -8.77 14.46 -1.81
N THR A 489 -8.57 13.17 -1.57
CA THR A 489 -9.44 12.33 -0.72
C THR A 489 -9.13 12.40 0.77
N GLY A 490 -8.03 13.04 1.17
CA GLY A 490 -7.61 13.13 2.57
C GLY A 490 -6.62 14.27 2.86
N PHE A 491 -6.75 14.95 4.00
CA PHE A 491 -5.77 15.90 4.53
C PHE A 491 -5.70 15.95 6.07
N GLU A 492 -4.54 16.33 6.61
CA GLU A 492 -4.29 16.53 8.05
C GLU A 492 -3.20 17.59 8.30
N PHE A 493 -3.28 18.31 9.41
CA PHE A 493 -2.31 19.34 9.78
C PHE A 493 -1.04 18.73 10.34
N TRP A 494 0.12 19.28 9.96
CA TRP A 494 1.42 18.87 10.50
C TRP A 494 2.48 19.97 10.32
N ASN A 495 3.25 20.23 11.37
CA ASN A 495 4.44 21.10 11.37
C ASN A 495 4.17 22.53 10.82
N GLY A 496 3.00 23.08 11.18
CA GLY A 496 2.54 24.40 10.70
C GLY A 496 2.10 24.44 9.23
N GLY A 497 1.90 23.28 8.61
CA GLY A 497 1.33 23.12 7.27
C GLY A 497 0.26 22.03 7.23
N VAL A 498 -0.04 21.53 6.03
CA VAL A 498 -1.07 20.54 5.74
C VAL A 498 -0.49 19.42 4.89
N LEU A 499 -0.63 18.19 5.35
CA LEU A 499 -0.44 16.98 4.56
C LEU A 499 -1.71 16.71 3.75
N VAL A 500 -1.61 16.51 2.43
CA VAL A 500 -2.76 16.21 1.56
C VAL A 500 -2.38 15.21 0.49
N VAL A 501 -3.23 14.20 0.27
CA VAL A 501 -3.03 13.26 -0.85
C VAL A 501 -3.44 13.91 -2.16
N ASP A 502 -2.53 13.87 -3.13
CA ASP A 502 -2.71 14.34 -4.51
C ASP A 502 -2.06 13.30 -5.43
N GLN A 503 -2.80 12.25 -5.77
CA GLN A 503 -2.22 11.04 -6.36
C GLN A 503 -1.45 11.36 -7.66
N PRO A 504 -0.24 10.81 -7.83
CA PRO A 504 0.35 9.71 -7.06
C PRO A 504 1.19 10.13 -5.84
N ARG A 505 0.94 11.29 -5.23
CA ARG A 505 1.79 11.89 -4.21
C ARG A 505 1.05 12.22 -2.91
N LEU A 506 1.82 12.33 -1.84
CA LEU A 506 1.43 13.03 -0.60
C LEU A 506 2.19 14.35 -0.59
N LEU A 507 1.47 15.47 -0.52
CA LEU A 507 2.06 16.80 -0.46
C LEU A 507 2.11 17.29 0.99
N TRP A 508 3.11 18.10 1.31
CA TRP A 508 3.09 18.99 2.46
C TRP A 508 3.05 20.44 1.96
N LEU A 509 1.95 21.12 2.30
CA LEU A 509 1.64 22.49 1.89
C LEU A 509 1.78 23.40 3.10
N LYS A 510 2.44 24.56 2.94
CA LYS A 510 2.61 25.50 4.04
C LYS A 510 2.48 26.93 3.55
N ASP A 511 1.89 27.74 4.42
CA ASP A 511 1.86 29.20 4.35
C ASP A 511 2.98 29.73 5.26
N THR A 512 3.89 30.53 4.71
CA THR A 512 4.99 31.16 5.46
C THR A 512 4.85 32.67 5.68
N ASP A 513 3.87 33.33 5.06
CA ASP A 513 3.67 34.78 5.16
C ASP A 513 2.39 35.19 5.90
N GLY A 514 1.51 34.23 6.21
CA GLY A 514 0.31 34.39 7.01
C GLY A 514 -0.91 34.87 6.24
N ASP A 515 -0.91 34.81 4.91
CA ASP A 515 -2.04 35.18 4.06
C ASP A 515 -3.10 34.06 3.90
N ASP A 516 -2.91 32.93 4.59
CA ASP A 516 -3.71 31.71 4.51
C ASP A 516 -3.70 31.08 3.10
N LYS A 517 -2.56 31.15 2.39
CA LYS A 517 -2.30 30.40 1.14
C LYS A 517 -0.96 29.67 1.18
N ALA A 518 -0.92 28.49 0.58
CA ALA A 518 0.33 27.76 0.49
C ALA A 518 1.30 28.40 -0.51
N ASP A 519 2.42 28.89 0.00
CA ASP A 519 3.56 29.39 -0.78
C ASP A 519 4.71 28.36 -0.84
N VAL A 520 4.69 27.36 0.04
CA VAL A 520 5.59 26.21 0.03
C VAL A 520 4.84 24.93 -0.31
N VAL A 521 5.33 24.21 -1.33
CA VAL A 521 4.79 22.93 -1.79
C VAL A 521 5.91 21.89 -1.80
N VAL A 522 5.80 20.87 -0.95
CA VAL A 522 6.75 19.76 -0.88
C VAL A 522 6.06 18.47 -1.30
N HIS A 523 6.56 17.83 -2.36
CA HIS A 523 6.15 16.48 -2.75
C HIS A 523 6.79 15.46 -1.81
N LEU A 524 6.15 15.15 -0.68
CA LEU A 524 6.77 14.45 0.44
C LEU A 524 6.99 12.96 0.17
N ILE A 525 5.96 12.26 -0.34
CA ILE A 525 6.03 10.83 -0.67
C ILE A 525 5.47 10.62 -2.07
N ASP A 526 6.21 9.91 -2.91
CA ASP A 526 5.78 9.52 -4.25
C ASP A 526 5.32 8.05 -4.25
N GLY A 527 4.32 7.71 -5.06
CA GLY A 527 3.97 6.31 -5.36
C GLY A 527 2.57 5.85 -4.98
N TRP A 528 1.70 6.73 -4.49
CA TRP A 528 0.32 6.38 -4.20
C TRP A 528 -0.41 5.92 -5.47
N ALA A 529 -1.29 4.93 -5.29
CA ALA A 529 -2.10 4.36 -6.35
C ALA A 529 -3.00 5.41 -7.03
N THR A 530 -3.12 5.32 -8.35
CA THR A 530 -4.06 6.12 -9.16
C THR A 530 -5.20 5.25 -9.71
N ASP A 531 -5.31 4.01 -9.23
CA ASP A 531 -6.12 2.93 -9.78
C ASP A 531 -7.63 3.18 -9.69
N ASP A 532 -8.10 3.69 -8.54
CA ASP A 532 -9.51 3.86 -8.24
C ASP A 532 -9.67 4.98 -7.20
N THR A 533 -10.25 6.10 -7.61
CA THR A 533 -10.50 7.29 -6.76
C THR A 533 -11.44 6.99 -5.59
N HIS A 534 -12.15 5.86 -5.58
CA HIS A 534 -12.95 5.41 -4.43
C HIS A 534 -12.19 4.59 -3.41
N HIS A 535 -11.13 3.90 -3.81
CA HIS A 535 -10.38 2.96 -2.96
C HIS A 535 -8.99 3.49 -2.62
N THR A 536 -8.65 4.68 -3.09
CA THR A 536 -7.37 5.30 -2.84
C THR A 536 -7.18 5.71 -1.38
N CYS A 537 -5.97 6.17 -1.06
CA CYS A 537 -5.57 6.65 0.25
C CYS A 537 -6.54 7.75 0.75
N SER A 538 -7.14 7.55 1.92
CA SER A 538 -8.17 8.42 2.52
C SER A 538 -8.19 8.30 4.05
N ALA A 539 -9.18 8.93 4.71
CA ALA A 539 -9.44 8.81 6.15
C ALA A 539 -8.21 9.07 7.02
N PHE A 540 -7.60 10.25 6.85
CA PHE A 540 -6.44 10.68 7.62
C PHE A 540 -6.82 10.93 9.07
N GLU A 541 -6.14 10.26 9.99
CA GLU A 541 -6.36 10.38 11.42
C GLU A 541 -5.02 10.19 12.16
N TRP A 542 -4.71 11.09 13.10
CA TRP A 542 -3.54 10.94 13.97
C TRP A 542 -3.82 9.95 15.10
N SER A 543 -2.93 8.98 15.29
CA SER A 543 -2.87 8.23 16.54
C SER A 543 -2.54 9.18 17.69
N ASN A 544 -2.86 8.78 18.93
CA ASN A 544 -2.55 9.62 20.09
C ASN A 544 -1.04 9.90 20.19
N SER A 545 -0.17 9.00 19.73
CA SER A 545 1.29 9.14 19.71
C SER A 545 1.86 9.87 18.50
N GLY A 546 1.01 10.47 17.65
CA GLY A 546 1.47 11.29 16.52
C GLY A 546 1.94 10.52 15.30
N LEU A 547 1.43 9.30 15.08
CA LEU A 547 1.56 8.58 13.81
C LEU A 547 0.32 8.82 12.94
N LEU A 548 0.50 9.10 11.65
CA LEU A 548 -0.61 9.34 10.73
C LEU A 548 -1.13 8.00 10.18
N HIS A 549 -2.39 7.70 10.42
CA HIS A 549 -3.08 6.56 9.83
C HIS A 549 -3.85 6.98 8.59
N MET A 550 -3.75 6.17 7.54
CA MET A 550 -4.40 6.42 6.25
C MET A 550 -4.93 5.11 5.69
N LEU A 551 -6.13 5.11 5.12
CA LEU A 551 -6.82 3.90 4.67
C LEU A 551 -6.81 3.78 3.16
N GLU A 552 -6.58 2.56 2.65
CA GLU A 552 -6.60 2.25 1.22
C GLU A 552 -7.32 0.93 0.96
N GLY A 553 -8.24 0.89 -0.01
CA GLY A 553 -9.00 -0.29 -0.39
C GLY A 553 -8.23 -1.31 -1.24
N ILE A 554 -8.86 -2.45 -1.52
CA ILE A 554 -8.24 -3.59 -2.24
C ILE A 554 -8.06 -3.39 -3.75
N ALA A 555 -8.41 -2.23 -4.28
CA ALA A 555 -8.49 -1.97 -5.71
C ALA A 555 -7.24 -1.26 -6.26
N THR A 556 -6.17 -1.23 -5.48
CA THR A 556 -5.03 -0.32 -5.64
C THR A 556 -3.74 -1.07 -5.88
N SER A 557 -2.79 -0.36 -6.50
CA SER A 557 -1.43 -0.82 -6.74
C SER A 557 -0.43 0.25 -6.31
N THR A 558 -0.27 0.41 -5.00
CA THR A 558 0.62 1.41 -4.39
C THR A 558 2.07 0.96 -4.42
N THR A 559 2.96 1.87 -4.83
CA THR A 559 4.41 1.65 -5.03
C THR A 559 5.20 2.83 -4.45
N LEU A 560 5.23 2.95 -3.13
CA LEU A 560 5.87 4.07 -2.45
C LEU A 560 7.39 3.94 -2.52
N GLU A 561 8.07 4.99 -2.94
CA GLU A 561 9.52 5.11 -2.79
C GLU A 561 9.81 5.94 -1.54
N THR A 562 10.67 5.44 -0.67
CA THR A 562 10.97 6.07 0.64
C THR A 562 12.49 6.08 0.83
N PRO A 563 13.04 6.91 1.73
CA PRO A 563 14.47 6.87 2.01
C PRO A 563 14.89 5.54 2.67
N TRP A 564 13.93 4.75 3.15
CA TRP A 564 14.12 3.41 3.71
C TRP A 564 13.95 2.28 2.68
N GLY A 565 13.78 2.62 1.41
CA GLY A 565 13.57 1.68 0.31
C GLY A 565 12.12 1.60 -0.18
N PRO A 566 11.85 0.73 -1.17
CA PRO A 566 10.54 0.63 -1.79
C PRO A 566 9.53 -0.09 -0.87
N HIS A 567 8.32 0.48 -0.74
CA HIS A 567 7.16 -0.16 -0.11
C HIS A 567 6.08 -0.41 -1.17
N ARG A 568 5.69 -1.68 -1.37
CA ARG A 568 4.78 -2.08 -2.44
C ARG A 568 3.59 -2.86 -1.90
N SER A 569 2.39 -2.49 -2.33
CA SER A 569 1.16 -3.22 -2.03
C SER A 569 0.28 -3.28 -3.27
N GLN A 570 -0.19 -4.48 -3.61
CA GLN A 570 -1.11 -4.70 -4.72
C GLN A 570 -2.30 -5.53 -4.23
N GLY A 571 -3.48 -4.92 -4.25
CA GLY A 571 -4.73 -5.57 -3.86
C GLY A 571 -4.87 -5.89 -2.36
N ASN A 572 -3.85 -5.61 -1.55
CA ASN A 572 -3.84 -5.85 -0.11
C ASN A 572 -4.25 -4.57 0.64
N GLY A 573 -5.50 -4.15 0.43
CA GLY A 573 -6.08 -3.00 1.13
C GLY A 573 -5.89 -3.09 2.65
N GLY A 574 -5.79 -1.95 3.31
CA GLY A 574 -5.57 -1.88 4.74
C GLY A 574 -5.30 -0.46 5.23
N ALA A 575 -4.58 -0.38 6.33
CA ALA A 575 -4.14 0.89 6.91
C ALA A 575 -2.64 1.06 6.74
N TYR A 576 -2.26 2.23 6.23
CA TYR A 576 -0.90 2.75 6.22
C TYR A 576 -0.67 3.56 7.49
N VAL A 577 0.49 3.39 8.11
CA VAL A 577 0.92 4.13 9.30
C VAL A 577 2.21 4.84 8.95
N PHE A 578 2.13 6.16 8.87
CA PHE A 578 3.20 7.04 8.44
C PHE A 578 3.70 7.89 9.60
N ASP A 579 5.01 7.86 9.81
CA ASP A 579 5.69 8.85 10.63
C ASP A 579 6.34 9.89 9.72
N PRO A 580 5.85 11.14 9.66
CA PRO A 580 6.42 12.18 8.80
C PRO A 580 7.82 12.64 9.23
N ARG A 581 8.23 12.42 10.48
CA ARG A 581 9.56 12.83 10.98
C ARG A 581 10.65 11.89 10.50
N SER A 582 10.43 10.58 10.65
CA SER A 582 11.37 9.56 10.15
C SER A 582 11.13 9.15 8.70
N GLN A 583 9.97 9.50 8.14
CA GLN A 583 9.45 9.02 6.85
C GLN A 583 9.34 7.49 6.74
N LYS A 584 9.28 6.78 7.86
CA LYS A 584 8.99 5.35 7.88
C LYS A 584 7.51 5.12 7.57
N MET A 585 7.26 4.18 6.68
CA MET A 585 5.92 3.72 6.32
C MET A 585 5.74 2.27 6.77
N ARG A 586 4.65 2.00 7.50
CA ARG A 586 4.17 0.65 7.78
C ARG A 586 2.81 0.45 7.14
N GLN A 587 2.45 -0.81 6.90
CA GLN A 587 1.11 -1.17 6.46
C GLN A 587 0.64 -2.43 7.17
N PHE A 588 -0.64 -2.48 7.53
CA PHE A 588 -1.28 -3.71 7.94
C PHE A 588 -2.59 -3.94 7.18
N ALA A 589 -2.82 -5.20 6.81
CA ALA A 589 -4.01 -5.60 6.07
C ALA A 589 -5.25 -5.64 6.98
N LEU A 590 -6.42 -5.40 6.38
CA LEU A 590 -7.73 -5.47 7.04
C LEU A 590 -8.60 -6.56 6.38
N PRO A 591 -8.38 -7.86 6.70
CA PRO A 591 -9.10 -8.94 6.04
C PRO A 591 -10.60 -8.88 6.31
N GLY A 592 -11.40 -9.05 5.26
CA GLY A 592 -12.85 -8.93 5.32
C GLY A 592 -13.37 -7.50 5.15
N GLN A 593 -12.48 -6.53 4.91
CA GLN A 593 -12.78 -5.16 4.51
C GLN A 593 -12.20 -4.90 3.11
N TYR A 594 -12.77 -3.93 2.38
CA TYR A 594 -12.52 -3.79 0.93
C TYR A 594 -12.22 -2.35 0.48
N ASN A 595 -12.82 -1.36 1.14
CA ASN A 595 -12.72 0.04 0.82
C ASN A 595 -12.89 0.89 2.08
N MET A 596 -11.89 0.95 2.95
CA MET A 596 -12.03 1.57 4.26
C MET A 596 -11.96 3.10 4.20
N TRP A 597 -12.88 3.77 4.91
CA TRP A 597 -13.09 5.23 4.87
C TRP A 597 -13.36 5.85 6.25
N CYS A 598 -13.25 5.04 7.30
CA CYS A 598 -13.57 5.45 8.67
C CYS A 598 -12.39 5.06 9.57
N TYR A 599 -11.80 6.02 10.26
CA TYR A 599 -10.81 5.77 11.31
C TYR A 599 -10.98 6.82 12.41
N VAL A 600 -11.08 6.39 13.67
CA VAL A 600 -10.96 7.29 14.83
C VAL A 600 -10.43 6.52 16.04
N PHE A 601 -9.68 7.20 16.91
CA PHE A 601 -9.17 6.64 18.16
C PHE A 601 -10.02 7.03 19.37
N ASP A 602 -10.10 6.15 20.36
CA ASP A 602 -10.68 6.46 21.67
C ASP A 602 -9.70 7.20 22.60
N GLU A 603 -10.14 7.53 23.82
CA GLU A 603 -9.29 8.20 24.82
C GLU A 603 -8.09 7.39 25.32
N TRP A 604 -8.04 6.09 25.05
CA TRP A 604 -6.95 5.18 25.42
C TRP A 604 -6.07 4.79 24.23
N GLY A 605 -6.28 5.42 23.07
CA GLY A 605 -5.51 5.18 21.85
C GLY A 605 -5.89 3.88 21.13
N GLN A 606 -7.11 3.37 21.34
CA GLN A 606 -7.63 2.20 20.64
C GLN A 606 -8.36 2.62 19.36
N GLY A 607 -7.94 2.10 18.21
CA GLY A 607 -8.45 2.53 16.92
C GLY A 607 -9.65 1.72 16.44
N ILE A 608 -10.70 2.40 15.99
CA ILE A 608 -11.84 1.79 15.31
C ILE A 608 -11.75 2.13 13.82
N VAL A 609 -11.66 1.10 12.99
CA VAL A 609 -11.56 1.22 11.53
C VAL A 609 -12.82 0.67 10.86
N GLY A 610 -13.37 1.40 9.91
CA GLY A 610 -14.62 1.04 9.21
C GLY A 610 -14.47 0.94 7.70
N ASP A 611 -15.13 -0.07 7.15
CA ASP A 611 -15.17 -0.35 5.72
C ASP A 611 -16.28 0.43 5.02
N GLY A 612 -15.97 1.25 4.02
CA GLY A 612 -16.96 1.92 3.20
C GLY A 612 -17.80 0.99 2.35
N THR A 613 -17.33 -0.20 1.94
CA THR A 613 -18.17 -1.10 1.12
C THR A 613 -19.25 -1.80 1.93
N THR A 614 -18.86 -2.36 3.07
CA THR A 614 -19.71 -3.16 3.95
C THR A 614 -20.25 -2.39 5.14
N ALA A 615 -19.69 -1.23 5.50
CA ALA A 615 -19.96 -0.47 6.72
C ALA A 615 -19.70 -1.22 8.03
N ASN A 616 -18.98 -2.34 7.97
CA ASN A 616 -18.49 -3.07 9.14
C ASN A 616 -17.34 -2.29 9.79
N HIS A 617 -17.28 -2.31 11.13
CA HIS A 617 -16.21 -1.68 11.88
C HIS A 617 -15.44 -2.70 12.72
N ALA A 618 -14.12 -2.61 12.70
CA ALA A 618 -13.18 -3.48 13.38
C ALA A 618 -12.33 -2.69 14.38
N TRP A 619 -11.82 -3.39 15.39
CA TRP A 619 -10.74 -2.88 16.23
C TRP A 619 -9.40 -3.16 15.55
N ASP A 620 -8.53 -2.16 15.47
CA ASP A 620 -7.30 -2.19 14.70
C ASP A 620 -6.13 -2.94 15.35
N THR A 621 -5.98 -2.90 16.68
CA THR A 621 -4.85 -3.49 17.42
C THR A 621 -4.59 -4.96 17.06
N PRO A 622 -5.58 -5.87 17.05
CA PRO A 622 -5.37 -7.26 16.64
C PRO A 622 -4.84 -7.42 15.20
N LEU A 623 -5.08 -6.41 14.35
CA LEU A 623 -4.70 -6.38 12.94
C LEU A 623 -3.36 -5.67 12.71
N SER A 624 -2.83 -4.92 13.66
CA SER A 624 -1.64 -4.08 13.45
C SER A 624 -0.34 -4.69 13.96
N GLY A 625 -0.26 -6.03 14.10
CA GLY A 625 0.98 -6.77 14.34
C GLY A 625 1.72 -7.17 13.06
N ALA A 626 2.73 -8.03 13.15
CA ALA A 626 3.46 -8.55 12.01
C ALA A 626 2.54 -9.24 10.99
N GLN A 627 2.80 -8.96 9.71
CA GLN A 627 2.01 -9.47 8.60
C GLN A 627 2.54 -10.84 8.15
N PHE A 628 1.63 -11.75 7.81
CA PHE A 628 1.96 -13.07 7.29
C PHE A 628 0.88 -13.52 6.30
N ARG A 629 1.20 -14.52 5.48
CA ARG A 629 0.27 -15.04 4.47
C ARG A 629 -0.86 -15.85 5.11
N GLY A 630 -2.10 -15.60 4.72
CA GLY A 630 -3.25 -16.40 5.17
C GLY A 630 -3.90 -15.88 6.46
N ARG A 631 -3.54 -14.67 6.90
CA ARG A 631 -4.25 -13.93 7.94
C ARG A 631 -5.76 -13.88 7.65
N THR A 632 -6.57 -14.14 8.68
CA THR A 632 -8.04 -14.25 8.58
C THR A 632 -8.77 -13.05 9.17
N GLY A 633 -10.02 -12.82 8.79
CA GLY A 633 -10.84 -11.76 9.38
C GLY A 633 -11.15 -11.99 10.86
N LEU A 634 -11.57 -10.94 11.55
CA LEU A 634 -11.98 -10.95 12.96
C LEU A 634 -13.48 -10.63 13.13
N ASN A 635 -13.98 -10.79 14.35
CA ASN A 635 -15.34 -10.37 14.73
C ASN A 635 -15.42 -8.85 14.66
N MET A 636 -16.36 -8.33 13.87
CA MET A 636 -16.55 -6.88 13.79
C MET A 636 -17.07 -6.35 15.14
N VAL A 637 -16.63 -5.16 15.54
CA VAL A 637 -17.14 -4.46 16.73
C VAL A 637 -18.65 -4.30 16.59
N PHE A 638 -19.12 -3.89 15.42
CA PHE A 638 -20.52 -3.98 15.02
C PHE A 638 -20.62 -4.12 13.50
N ASN A 639 -21.79 -4.56 13.05
CA ASN A 639 -22.13 -4.63 11.64
C ASN A 639 -23.02 -3.46 11.21
N GLN A 640 -23.33 -3.42 9.94
CA GLN A 640 -23.99 -2.33 9.27
C GLN A 640 -25.52 -2.37 9.26
N GLU A 641 -26.15 -3.46 9.69
CA GLU A 641 -27.61 -3.68 9.61
C GLU A 641 -28.25 -3.30 8.24
N GLY A 642 -27.52 -3.47 7.13
CA GLY A 642 -27.95 -3.14 5.76
C GLY A 642 -27.64 -1.72 5.27
N MET A 643 -27.09 -0.85 6.11
CA MET A 643 -26.65 0.51 5.75
C MET A 643 -25.27 0.47 5.09
N ARG A 644 -25.04 1.25 4.02
CA ARG A 644 -23.73 1.36 3.34
C ARG A 644 -23.85 2.42 2.25
N PRO A 645 -22.77 2.83 1.59
CA PRO A 645 -21.42 2.93 2.11
C PRO A 645 -21.33 3.70 3.43
N ALA A 646 -20.26 3.44 4.20
CA ALA A 646 -19.83 4.28 5.32
C ALA A 646 -18.73 5.25 4.85
N LEU A 647 -18.77 6.50 5.30
CA LEU A 647 -17.81 7.54 4.94
C LEU A 647 -17.53 8.42 6.15
N GLY A 648 -16.31 8.37 6.69
CA GLY A 648 -15.95 9.04 7.94
C GLY A 648 -16.72 8.53 9.17
N CYS A 649 -16.14 8.75 10.35
CA CYS A 649 -16.73 8.31 11.60
C CYS A 649 -16.28 9.18 12.77
N GLU A 650 -17.07 9.16 13.85
CA GLU A 650 -16.78 10.00 15.01
C GLU A 650 -17.30 9.39 16.32
N TRP A 651 -16.55 9.65 17.39
CA TRP A 651 -17.02 9.46 18.76
C TRP A 651 -17.81 10.69 19.22
N LEU A 652 -19.02 10.45 19.71
CA LEU A 652 -19.91 11.49 20.22
C LEU A 652 -19.52 11.86 21.65
N VAL A 653 -18.48 12.68 21.79
CA VAL A 653 -17.97 13.17 23.08
C VAL A 653 -17.95 14.69 23.08
N SER A 654 -19.01 15.28 23.60
CA SER A 654 -19.19 16.74 23.65
C SER A 654 -20.19 17.14 24.71
N ARG A 655 -19.83 18.10 25.58
CA ARG A 655 -20.77 18.65 26.57
C ARG A 655 -21.97 19.37 25.95
N GLN A 656 -21.90 19.75 24.66
CA GLN A 656 -23.04 20.27 23.91
C GLN A 656 -24.15 19.20 23.77
N PHE A 657 -23.79 17.92 23.74
CA PHE A 657 -24.73 16.81 23.56
C PHE A 657 -25.25 16.27 24.89
N PRO A 658 -26.48 15.72 24.97
CA PRO A 658 -27.04 15.11 26.17
C PRO A 658 -26.18 13.98 26.74
N GLU A 659 -26.27 13.74 28.05
CA GLU A 659 -25.58 12.63 28.73
C GLU A 659 -25.90 11.27 28.08
N SER A 660 -27.13 11.10 27.58
CA SER A 660 -27.59 9.88 26.92
C SER A 660 -26.90 9.59 25.58
N VAL A 661 -26.04 10.47 25.08
CA VAL A 661 -25.34 10.33 23.79
C VAL A 661 -23.81 10.22 23.98
N GLN A 662 -23.29 10.55 25.16
CA GLN A 662 -21.85 10.57 25.40
C GLN A 662 -21.22 9.20 25.17
N LYS A 663 -20.03 9.20 24.53
CA LYS A 663 -19.25 8.00 24.20
C LYS A 663 -19.97 6.99 23.30
N GLN A 664 -20.98 7.44 22.55
CA GLN A 664 -21.51 6.68 21.42
C GLN A 664 -20.69 6.93 20.17
N PHE A 665 -20.91 6.12 19.13
CA PHE A 665 -20.17 6.16 17.87
C PHE A 665 -21.12 6.39 16.70
N THR A 666 -20.69 7.13 15.68
CA THR A 666 -21.44 7.36 14.44
C THR A 666 -20.56 7.29 13.20
N TYR A 667 -21.18 7.12 12.03
CA TYR A 667 -20.54 7.24 10.72
C TYR A 667 -21.52 7.83 9.71
N ALA A 668 -21.05 8.49 8.65
CA ALA A 668 -21.96 8.95 7.60
C ALA A 668 -22.29 7.81 6.64
N CYS A 669 -23.57 7.70 6.28
CA CYS A 669 -24.09 6.65 5.42
C CYS A 669 -24.86 7.20 4.23
N VAL A 670 -24.51 6.74 3.03
CA VAL A 670 -25.00 7.34 1.78
C VAL A 670 -26.02 6.51 1.00
N ILE A 671 -26.33 5.26 1.35
CA ILE A 671 -27.41 4.43 0.74
C ILE A 671 -28.23 3.74 1.83
N ASN A 672 -29.51 3.46 1.55
CA ASN A 672 -30.50 2.84 2.42
C ASN A 672 -30.93 3.67 3.65
N MET A 673 -30.22 4.74 3.98
CA MET A 673 -30.59 5.67 5.06
C MET A 673 -30.34 7.14 4.76
N ASN A 674 -29.28 7.47 3.99
CA ASN A 674 -28.89 8.85 3.69
C ASN A 674 -28.82 9.70 4.98
N GLY A 675 -27.85 9.40 5.85
CA GLY A 675 -27.81 9.97 7.20
C GLY A 675 -26.68 9.42 8.08
N MET A 676 -26.84 9.47 9.40
CA MET A 676 -25.88 9.00 10.39
C MET A 676 -26.54 8.11 11.46
N PRO A 677 -26.18 6.82 11.58
CA PRO A 677 -26.66 5.96 12.64
C PRO A 677 -25.83 6.17 13.91
N ARG A 678 -26.30 5.71 15.08
CA ARG A 678 -25.49 5.73 16.30
C ARG A 678 -25.43 4.40 17.03
N PHE A 679 -24.30 4.13 17.65
CA PHE A 679 -23.97 2.86 18.29
C PHE A 679 -23.40 3.11 19.69
N THR A 680 -23.72 2.22 20.63
CA THR A 680 -22.88 2.04 21.82
C THR A 680 -21.73 1.13 21.47
N ILE A 681 -20.53 1.40 22.00
CA ILE A 681 -19.39 0.49 21.97
C ILE A 681 -18.95 0.29 23.43
N ASN A 682 -18.83 -0.96 23.86
CA ASN A 682 -18.43 -1.32 25.23
C ASN A 682 -17.28 -2.33 25.20
N ASP A 683 -16.57 -2.44 26.32
CA ASP A 683 -15.56 -3.47 26.51
C ASP A 683 -16.18 -4.87 26.37
N ASP A 684 -15.49 -5.73 25.62
CA ASP A 684 -15.81 -7.16 25.46
C ASP A 684 -14.52 -7.96 25.67
N GLY A 685 -14.24 -8.29 26.94
CA GLY A 685 -12.99 -8.92 27.35
C GLY A 685 -11.78 -8.06 27.00
N GLY A 686 -10.93 -8.54 26.09
CA GLY A 686 -9.77 -7.80 25.60
C GLY A 686 -10.10 -6.66 24.64
N GLY A 687 -11.22 -6.74 23.93
CA GLY A 687 -11.58 -5.85 22.84
C GLY A 687 -12.92 -5.16 23.04
N PHE A 688 -13.72 -5.08 21.98
CA PHE A 688 -14.92 -4.24 21.93
C PHE A 688 -16.10 -4.94 21.26
N ALA A 689 -17.31 -4.69 21.77
CA ALA A 689 -18.56 -5.03 21.12
C ALA A 689 -19.50 -3.83 21.08
N GLY A 690 -20.14 -3.62 19.92
CA GLY A 690 -21.03 -2.51 19.66
C GLY A 690 -22.42 -2.95 19.23
N LYS A 691 -23.40 -2.06 19.45
CA LYS A 691 -24.81 -2.26 19.09
C LYS A 691 -25.43 -0.95 18.63
N ARG A 692 -26.24 -1.01 17.58
CA ARG A 692 -27.00 0.15 17.11
C ARG A 692 -28.04 0.55 18.14
N MET A 693 -28.16 1.84 18.39
CA MET A 693 -29.17 2.39 19.29
C MET A 693 -30.58 2.17 18.73
N LYS A 694 -31.50 1.83 19.63
CA LYS A 694 -32.90 1.59 19.31
C LYS A 694 -33.79 2.27 20.35
N LEU A 695 -34.94 2.75 19.88
CA LEU A 695 -36.02 3.22 20.72
C LEU A 695 -36.68 2.06 21.46
N THR A 696 -37.53 2.37 22.43
CA THR A 696 -38.28 1.38 23.23
C THR A 696 -39.19 0.47 22.39
N ASP A 697 -39.61 0.92 21.20
CA ASP A 697 -40.40 0.13 20.25
C ASP A 697 -39.53 -0.74 19.31
N GLY A 698 -38.21 -0.75 19.52
CA GLY A 698 -37.25 -1.55 18.76
C GLY A 698 -36.81 -0.94 17.42
N LYS A 699 -37.34 0.23 17.03
CA LYS A 699 -36.89 0.93 15.82
C LYS A 699 -35.51 1.59 16.04
N PRO A 700 -34.71 1.79 14.98
CA PRO A 700 -33.48 2.55 15.06
C PRO A 700 -33.68 3.96 15.64
N ASP A 701 -32.75 4.36 16.48
CA ASP A 701 -32.67 5.70 17.08
C ASP A 701 -31.45 6.43 16.51
N ASP A 702 -31.51 6.75 15.22
CA ASP A 702 -30.39 7.32 14.45
C ASP A 702 -30.23 8.84 14.70
N LEU A 703 -29.01 9.37 14.57
CA LEU A 703 -28.76 10.82 14.73
C LEU A 703 -29.38 11.63 13.60
N ILE A 704 -29.26 11.13 12.37
CA ILE A 704 -29.73 11.81 11.15
C ILE A 704 -30.27 10.75 10.20
N ALA A 705 -31.48 10.96 9.68
CA ALA A 705 -32.04 10.10 8.63
C ALA A 705 -32.86 10.94 7.65
N SER A 706 -32.54 10.86 6.35
CA SER A 706 -33.25 11.58 5.30
C SER A 706 -33.85 10.62 4.27
N THR A 707 -35.01 10.97 3.74
CA THR A 707 -35.57 10.27 2.56
C THR A 707 -35.05 10.83 1.24
N ASP A 708 -34.34 11.95 1.25
CA ASP A 708 -33.73 12.50 0.04
C ASP A 708 -32.48 11.70 -0.31
N LYS A 709 -32.55 11.02 -1.45
CA LYS A 709 -31.43 10.25 -1.97
C LYS A 709 -30.33 11.14 -2.54
N HIS A 710 -30.49 12.45 -2.74
CA HIS A 710 -29.37 13.29 -3.15
C HIS A 710 -28.48 13.69 -1.98
N PHE A 711 -28.98 13.59 -0.73
CA PHE A 711 -28.19 13.85 0.46
C PHE A 711 -27.15 12.76 0.68
N ARG A 712 -25.88 13.14 0.66
CA ARG A 712 -24.73 12.25 0.79
C ARG A 712 -23.82 12.82 1.88
N PRO A 713 -24.16 12.57 3.16
CA PRO A 713 -23.35 13.08 4.26
C PRO A 713 -21.94 12.51 4.19
N ALA A 714 -20.96 13.34 4.53
CA ALA A 714 -19.54 13.00 4.52
C ALA A 714 -18.86 13.54 5.78
N ASP A 715 -17.97 12.71 6.31
CA ASP A 715 -16.97 13.05 7.33
C ASP A 715 -17.50 13.80 8.56
N PRO A 716 -18.29 13.10 9.41
CA PRO A 716 -18.78 13.68 10.66
C PRO A 716 -17.62 13.95 11.62
N GLN A 717 -17.58 15.13 12.25
CA GLN A 717 -16.55 15.46 13.24
C GLN A 717 -17.09 16.36 14.36
N ILE A 718 -16.66 16.15 15.61
CA ILE A 718 -16.95 17.09 16.70
C ILE A 718 -16.08 18.34 16.55
N GLY A 719 -16.74 19.48 16.30
CA GLY A 719 -16.08 20.77 16.11
C GLY A 719 -15.65 21.44 17.42
N PRO A 720 -14.87 22.54 17.35
CA PRO A 720 -14.44 23.31 18.52
C PRO A 720 -15.59 23.88 19.36
N ASP A 721 -16.75 24.12 18.74
CA ASP A 721 -17.98 24.59 19.38
C ASP A 721 -18.81 23.44 20.01
N GLY A 722 -18.32 22.21 19.94
CA GLY A 722 -18.96 21.01 20.48
C GLY A 722 -20.10 20.46 19.62
N ALA A 723 -20.43 21.07 18.49
CA ALA A 723 -21.42 20.52 17.57
C ALA A 723 -20.82 19.36 16.75
N LEU A 724 -21.68 18.51 16.17
CA LEU A 724 -21.26 17.52 15.18
C LEU A 724 -21.37 18.14 13.78
N TRP A 725 -20.24 18.42 13.15
CA TRP A 725 -20.11 19.01 11.81
C TRP A 725 -20.05 17.91 10.76
N PHE A 726 -20.56 18.19 9.55
CA PHE A 726 -20.47 17.28 8.42
C PHE A 726 -20.70 17.98 7.09
N GLY A 727 -20.10 17.43 6.04
CA GLY A 727 -20.35 17.82 4.66
C GLY A 727 -21.56 17.09 4.06
N ASP A 728 -22.14 17.66 3.01
CA ASP A 728 -23.05 17.00 2.09
C ASP A 728 -22.46 17.09 0.69
N TRP A 729 -22.06 15.93 0.17
CA TRP A 729 -21.54 15.79 -1.18
C TRP A 729 -22.64 16.06 -2.25
N ALA A 730 -23.92 15.99 -1.87
CA ALA A 730 -25.08 16.35 -2.69
C ALA A 730 -25.00 15.78 -4.12
N ASN A 731 -25.29 14.49 -4.29
CA ASN A 731 -25.05 13.80 -5.57
C ASN A 731 -26.14 12.80 -5.96
N ALA A 732 -26.60 12.90 -7.21
CA ALA A 732 -27.54 11.97 -7.82
C ALA A 732 -26.88 10.61 -8.13
N LEU A 733 -25.65 10.64 -8.66
CA LEU A 733 -24.94 9.47 -9.15
C LEU A 733 -23.77 9.09 -8.22
N ILE A 734 -23.88 7.94 -7.55
CA ILE A 734 -22.87 7.49 -6.57
C ILE A 734 -21.82 6.55 -7.20
N GLY A 735 -22.26 5.69 -8.12
CA GLY A 735 -21.47 4.53 -8.55
C GLY A 735 -20.64 4.76 -9.82
N HIS A 736 -19.47 4.11 -9.88
CA HIS A 736 -18.63 4.07 -11.09
C HIS A 736 -18.95 2.90 -12.02
N MET A 737 -19.51 1.80 -11.50
CA MET A 737 -19.88 0.63 -12.33
C MET A 737 -21.26 0.79 -12.99
N GLN A 738 -22.09 1.62 -12.39
CA GLN A 738 -23.49 1.79 -12.72
C GLN A 738 -23.71 2.84 -13.81
N TYR A 739 -22.85 3.86 -13.83
CA TYR A 739 -22.94 5.04 -14.67
C TYR A 739 -21.58 5.28 -15.32
N SER A 740 -21.59 5.77 -16.56
CA SER A 740 -20.36 6.18 -17.22
C SER A 740 -19.63 7.27 -16.40
N GLN A 741 -18.30 7.32 -16.42
CA GLN A 741 -17.53 8.44 -15.85
C GLN A 741 -17.86 9.79 -16.51
N ARG A 742 -18.46 9.78 -17.71
CA ARG A 742 -18.93 10.93 -18.49
C ARG A 742 -20.45 11.07 -18.54
N ASP A 743 -21.20 10.39 -17.66
CA ASP A 743 -22.66 10.56 -17.59
C ASP A 743 -23.00 12.05 -17.35
N PRO A 744 -23.85 12.68 -18.18
CA PRO A 744 -24.13 14.11 -18.08
C PRO A 744 -24.84 14.53 -16.79
N ASN A 745 -25.34 13.56 -16.01
CA ASN A 745 -25.96 13.81 -14.70
C ASN A 745 -24.96 13.69 -13.53
N ARG A 746 -23.66 13.51 -13.79
CA ARG A 746 -22.64 13.69 -12.75
C ARG A 746 -22.57 15.15 -12.36
N ASP A 747 -22.74 15.40 -11.07
CA ASP A 747 -22.65 16.75 -10.56
C ASP A 747 -21.24 17.07 -10.08
N HIS A 748 -20.79 18.27 -10.41
CA HIS A 748 -19.48 18.83 -10.13
C HIS A 748 -19.54 20.11 -9.27
N THR A 749 -20.74 20.56 -8.88
CA THR A 749 -20.95 21.93 -8.36
C THR A 749 -21.58 22.02 -6.98
N ARG A 750 -22.40 21.05 -6.54
CA ARG A 750 -23.07 21.13 -5.23
C ARG A 750 -22.15 20.71 -4.10
N GLY A 751 -22.30 21.36 -2.94
CA GLY A 751 -21.52 21.09 -1.74
C GLY A 751 -22.01 21.95 -0.58
N ARG A 752 -22.23 21.32 0.58
CA ARG A 752 -22.85 21.99 1.74
C ARG A 752 -22.24 21.56 3.03
N ILE A 753 -22.23 22.44 4.01
CA ILE A 753 -21.78 22.18 5.38
C ILE A 753 -22.95 22.38 6.33
N TYR A 754 -23.14 21.40 7.21
CA TYR A 754 -24.12 21.43 8.27
C TYR A 754 -23.47 21.15 9.63
N ARG A 755 -24.19 21.49 10.69
CA ARG A 755 -23.91 21.03 12.05
C ARG A 755 -25.17 20.55 12.75
N LEU A 756 -25.06 19.45 13.47
CA LEU A 756 -26.09 18.93 14.38
C LEU A 756 -25.81 19.46 15.80
N VAL A 757 -26.82 20.06 16.42
CA VAL A 757 -26.74 20.66 17.75
C VAL A 757 -27.90 20.19 18.64
N ALA A 758 -27.67 20.09 19.94
CA ALA A 758 -28.74 20.01 20.93
C ALA A 758 -29.37 21.39 21.18
N LYS A 759 -30.70 21.50 21.15
CA LYS A 759 -31.46 22.76 21.18
C LYS A 759 -31.31 23.52 22.50
N ASP A 760 -31.43 22.81 23.62
CA ASP A 760 -31.50 23.41 24.96
C ASP A 760 -30.13 23.54 25.62
N ARG A 761 -29.06 23.46 24.83
CA ARG A 761 -27.67 23.55 25.30
C ARG A 761 -26.89 24.54 24.45
N PRO A 762 -26.24 25.55 25.05
CA PRO A 762 -25.43 26.48 24.29
C PRO A 762 -24.27 25.73 23.61
N LEU A 763 -23.83 26.24 22.47
CA LEU A 763 -22.55 25.84 21.90
C LEU A 763 -21.43 26.10 22.91
N LEU A 764 -20.40 25.27 22.87
CA LEU A 764 -19.22 25.45 23.71
C LEU A 764 -18.43 26.66 23.21
N THR A 765 -17.82 27.41 24.13
CA THR A 765 -16.79 28.37 23.76
C THR A 765 -15.59 27.61 23.18
N PRO A 766 -15.18 27.88 21.92
CA PRO A 766 -14.06 27.18 21.32
C PRO A 766 -12.77 27.30 22.13
N ILE A 767 -12.13 26.15 22.39
CA ILE A 767 -10.77 26.09 22.97
C ILE A 767 -9.78 25.90 21.82
N THR A 768 -9.11 26.99 21.45
CA THR A 768 -8.15 27.02 20.34
C THR A 768 -6.72 26.80 20.83
N GLN A 769 -5.87 26.29 19.94
CA GLN A 769 -4.47 25.94 20.21
C GLN A 769 -3.52 27.07 19.77
N HIS A 770 -3.93 27.90 18.81
CA HIS A 770 -3.11 28.98 18.28
C HIS A 770 -2.67 29.97 19.36
N GLY A 771 -1.37 30.30 19.38
CA GLY A 771 -0.77 31.24 20.31
C GLY A 771 -0.64 30.74 21.76
N LYS A 772 -1.02 29.50 22.06
CA LYS A 772 -0.91 28.92 23.40
C LYS A 772 0.51 28.46 23.72
N SER A 773 0.88 28.58 24.99
CA SER A 773 2.10 28.01 25.54
C SER A 773 2.01 26.48 25.64
N ILE A 774 3.17 25.82 25.76
CA ILE A 774 3.24 24.35 25.91
C ILE A 774 2.47 23.90 27.16
N GLU A 775 2.56 24.63 28.28
CA GLU A 775 1.81 24.32 29.50
C GLU A 775 0.29 24.42 29.28
N GLU A 776 -0.19 25.50 28.64
CA GLU A 776 -1.61 25.64 28.30
C GLU A 776 -2.09 24.52 27.36
N LEU A 777 -1.30 24.13 26.36
CA LEU A 777 -1.64 23.04 25.44
C LEU A 777 -1.70 21.69 26.17
N LEU A 778 -0.75 21.40 27.07
CA LEU A 778 -0.78 20.20 27.90
C LEU A 778 -2.02 20.19 28.81
N ASP A 779 -2.42 21.33 29.36
CA ASP A 779 -3.66 21.45 30.13
C ASP A 779 -4.93 21.21 29.30
N GLN A 780 -4.90 21.50 27.99
CA GLN A 780 -6.02 21.18 27.10
C GLN A 780 -6.24 19.66 26.95
N THR A 781 -5.25 18.82 27.24
CA THR A 781 -5.42 17.34 27.27
C THR A 781 -6.30 16.85 28.43
N LYS A 782 -6.66 17.74 29.37
CA LYS A 782 -7.61 17.48 30.48
C LYS A 782 -9.07 17.74 30.08
N VAL A 783 -9.31 18.48 28.98
CA VAL A 783 -10.65 18.89 28.54
C VAL A 783 -11.51 17.66 28.21
N TYR A 784 -12.83 17.73 28.39
CA TYR A 784 -13.73 16.59 28.14
C TYR A 784 -13.78 16.17 26.66
N GLU A 785 -13.85 17.15 25.74
CA GLU A 785 -13.94 16.93 24.30
C GLU A 785 -12.65 16.34 23.72
N TRP A 786 -12.71 15.11 23.22
CA TRP A 786 -11.55 14.40 22.69
C TRP A 786 -10.89 15.11 21.49
N ARG A 787 -11.68 15.73 20.60
CA ARG A 787 -11.14 16.49 19.46
C ARG A 787 -10.36 17.74 19.88
N THR A 788 -10.61 18.31 21.07
CA THR A 788 -9.74 19.36 21.63
C THR A 788 -8.40 18.80 22.07
N ARG A 789 -8.39 17.62 22.71
CA ARG A 789 -7.14 16.91 23.08
C ARG A 789 -6.33 16.55 21.82
N TYR A 790 -7.01 16.06 20.78
CA TYR A 790 -6.43 15.72 19.48
C TYR A 790 -5.66 16.90 18.86
N ARG A 791 -6.31 18.07 18.74
CA ARG A 791 -5.66 19.28 18.21
C ARG A 791 -4.52 19.78 19.10
N ALA A 792 -4.67 19.70 20.43
CA ALA A 792 -3.60 20.06 21.35
C ALA A 792 -2.35 19.18 21.17
N ARG A 793 -2.52 17.85 21.03
CA ARG A 793 -1.42 16.92 20.73
C ARG A 793 -0.76 17.25 19.39
N ASN A 794 -1.55 17.52 18.35
CA ASN A 794 -1.00 17.86 17.03
C ASN A 794 -0.21 19.19 17.03
N GLU A 795 -0.72 20.21 17.71
CA GLU A 795 0.00 21.47 17.91
C GLU A 795 1.30 21.25 18.69
N LEU A 796 1.29 20.46 19.77
CA LEU A 796 2.50 20.09 20.51
C LEU A 796 3.51 19.36 19.61
N ASN A 797 3.04 18.42 18.78
CA ASN A 797 3.88 17.73 17.79
C ASN A 797 4.50 18.70 16.77
N SER A 798 3.97 19.92 16.60
CA SER A 798 4.57 20.93 15.70
C SER A 798 5.59 21.84 16.39
N ARG A 799 5.83 21.68 17.69
CA ARG A 799 6.78 22.51 18.47
C ARG A 799 8.18 21.92 18.53
N PRO A 800 9.22 22.70 18.91
CA PRO A 800 10.56 22.19 19.08
C PRO A 800 10.63 21.09 20.16
N THR A 801 11.21 19.93 19.83
CA THR A 801 11.24 18.74 20.68
C THR A 801 11.67 19.02 22.11
N GLN A 802 12.81 19.71 22.30
CA GLN A 802 13.34 19.92 23.65
C GLN A 802 12.40 20.74 24.54
N GLN A 803 11.72 21.74 23.97
CA GLN A 803 10.78 22.57 24.73
C GLN A 803 9.55 21.75 25.16
N VAL A 804 9.07 20.85 24.30
CA VAL A 804 7.95 19.95 24.61
C VAL A 804 8.35 18.97 25.70
N VAL A 805 9.53 18.35 25.60
CA VAL A 805 10.06 17.42 26.62
C VAL A 805 10.15 18.08 27.99
N ASP A 806 10.72 19.29 28.06
CA ASP A 806 10.86 20.02 29.33
C ASP A 806 9.50 20.45 29.88
N GLY A 807 8.58 20.88 29.00
CA GLY A 807 7.21 21.20 29.34
C GLY A 807 6.42 20.02 29.91
N VAL A 808 6.54 18.84 29.28
CA VAL A 808 5.89 17.60 29.76
C VAL A 808 6.39 17.23 31.15
N LYS A 809 7.72 17.28 31.39
CA LYS A 809 8.29 17.00 32.72
C LYS A 809 7.76 17.96 33.78
N ALA A 810 7.73 19.25 33.48
CA ALA A 810 7.22 20.27 34.40
C ALA A 810 5.71 20.11 34.67
N TRP A 811 4.93 19.75 33.66
CA TRP A 811 3.49 19.52 33.77
C TRP A 811 3.16 18.27 34.59
N LEU A 812 3.83 17.14 34.31
CA LEU A 812 3.67 15.89 35.07
C LEU A 812 3.94 16.09 36.56
N ALA A 813 4.95 16.88 36.92
CA ALA A 813 5.30 17.17 38.32
C ALA A 813 4.21 17.95 39.09
N LYS A 814 3.26 18.59 38.39
CA LYS A 814 2.15 19.36 38.98
C LYS A 814 0.85 18.56 39.09
N LEU A 815 0.77 17.38 38.47
CA LEU A 815 -0.44 16.56 38.49
C LEU A 815 -0.67 15.94 39.88
N ASP A 816 -1.94 15.79 40.27
CA ASP A 816 -2.31 15.09 41.51
C ASP A 816 -2.25 13.57 41.29
N PRO A 817 -1.29 12.84 41.91
CA PRO A 817 -1.18 11.39 41.77
C PRO A 817 -2.35 10.62 42.37
N LYS A 818 -3.24 11.27 43.12
CA LYS A 818 -4.46 10.67 43.70
C LYS A 818 -5.69 10.85 42.81
N SER A 819 -5.61 11.63 41.73
CA SER A 819 -6.71 11.78 40.79
C SER A 819 -7.01 10.46 40.09
N GLU A 820 -8.28 10.12 39.92
CA GLU A 820 -8.70 8.94 39.14
C GLU A 820 -8.26 9.03 37.68
N ASP A 821 -8.12 10.25 37.15
CA ASP A 821 -7.67 10.51 35.77
C ASP A 821 -6.14 10.50 35.62
N TYR A 822 -5.40 10.37 36.72
CA TYR A 822 -3.94 10.44 36.72
C TYR A 822 -3.28 9.44 35.75
N PRO A 823 -3.68 8.14 35.69
CA PRO A 823 -3.12 7.21 34.72
C PRO A 823 -3.35 7.63 33.26
N ARG A 824 -4.52 8.22 32.95
CA ARG A 824 -4.82 8.71 31.60
C ARG A 824 -3.95 9.91 31.25
N LEU A 825 -3.76 10.85 32.18
CA LEU A 825 -2.88 12.01 31.99
C LEU A 825 -1.42 11.61 31.85
N GLN A 826 -0.97 10.55 32.52
CA GLN A 826 0.34 9.95 32.27
C GLN A 826 0.44 9.39 30.85
N CYS A 827 -0.62 8.77 30.32
CA CYS A 827 -0.66 8.36 28.91
C CYS A 827 -0.56 9.55 27.96
N GLU A 828 -1.26 10.67 28.22
CA GLU A 828 -1.14 11.89 27.40
C GLU A 828 0.31 12.39 27.34
N ALA A 829 1.00 12.43 28.49
CA ALA A 829 2.41 12.80 28.53
C ALA A 829 3.29 11.82 27.72
N MET A 830 3.08 10.50 27.88
CA MET A 830 3.83 9.48 27.14
C MET A 830 3.61 9.62 25.64
N TRP A 831 2.38 9.84 25.18
CA TRP A 831 2.06 9.98 23.78
C TRP A 831 2.65 11.23 23.15
N VAL A 832 2.60 12.37 23.86
CA VAL A 832 3.27 13.60 23.42
C VAL A 832 4.77 13.38 23.32
N LEU A 833 5.42 12.71 24.28
CA LEU A 833 6.85 12.41 24.18
C LEU A 833 7.16 11.47 23.00
N ALA A 834 6.33 10.45 22.79
CA ALA A 834 6.48 9.49 21.70
C ALA A 834 6.40 10.15 20.31
N SER A 835 5.54 11.16 20.11
CA SER A 835 5.46 11.91 18.84
C SER A 835 6.75 12.69 18.52
N HIS A 836 7.64 12.84 19.49
CA HIS A 836 8.96 13.44 19.36
C HIS A 836 10.11 12.42 19.40
N HIS A 837 9.82 11.12 19.31
CA HIS A 837 10.80 10.03 19.48
C HIS A 837 11.55 10.12 20.81
N GLN A 838 10.85 10.52 21.87
CA GLN A 838 11.37 10.58 23.23
C GLN A 838 10.60 9.58 24.08
N HIS A 839 11.33 8.67 24.71
CA HIS A 839 10.74 7.58 25.50
C HIS A 839 11.29 7.63 26.92
N ASP A 840 10.52 8.19 27.85
CA ASP A 840 10.92 8.25 29.28
C ASP A 840 10.74 6.86 29.93
N PRO A 841 11.83 6.14 30.29
CA PRO A 841 11.72 4.79 30.82
C PRO A 841 10.99 4.75 32.17
N ALA A 842 11.12 5.80 33.00
CA ALA A 842 10.47 5.86 34.29
C ALA A 842 8.95 6.03 34.14
N LEU A 843 8.53 6.85 33.18
CA LEU A 843 7.11 7.03 32.86
C LEU A 843 6.49 5.74 32.29
N ILE A 844 7.17 5.09 31.34
CA ILE A 844 6.73 3.80 30.77
C ILE A 844 6.58 2.76 31.89
N GLN A 845 7.58 2.63 32.76
CA GLN A 845 7.54 1.68 33.88
C GLN A 845 6.40 1.99 34.86
N ALA A 846 6.15 3.27 35.16
CA ALA A 846 5.04 3.69 36.03
C ALA A 846 3.68 3.33 35.41
N LEU A 847 3.51 3.54 34.09
CA LEU A 847 2.29 3.17 33.38
C LEU A 847 2.08 1.66 33.31
N LEU A 848 3.15 0.87 33.08
CA LEU A 848 3.10 -0.59 33.11
C LEU A 848 2.75 -1.15 34.49
N ALA A 849 3.01 -0.39 35.56
CA ALA A 849 2.62 -0.74 36.93
C ALA A 849 1.25 -0.17 37.36
N SER A 850 0.55 0.55 36.46
CA SER A 850 -0.72 1.21 36.77
C SER A 850 -1.80 0.22 37.16
N PRO A 851 -2.70 0.56 38.11
CA PRO A 851 -3.88 -0.27 38.39
C PRO A 851 -4.84 -0.31 37.19
N SER A 852 -4.83 0.71 36.32
CA SER A 852 -5.66 0.75 35.12
C SER A 852 -5.11 -0.17 34.02
N PRO A 853 -5.85 -1.21 33.58
CA PRO A 853 -5.41 -2.04 32.46
C PRO A 853 -5.34 -1.26 31.14
N ASN A 854 -6.11 -0.19 30.99
CA ASN A 854 -6.06 0.65 29.79
C ASN A 854 -4.76 1.45 29.72
N ALA A 855 -4.29 1.98 30.86
CA ALA A 855 -3.00 2.66 30.93
C ALA A 855 -1.83 1.70 30.65
N ARG A 856 -1.90 0.47 31.18
CA ARG A 856 -0.92 -0.59 30.86
C ARG A 856 -0.94 -0.94 29.38
N ALA A 857 -2.12 -1.14 28.78
CA ALA A 857 -2.26 -1.45 27.36
C ALA A 857 -1.70 -0.33 26.46
N ALA A 858 -2.00 0.94 26.78
CA ALA A 858 -1.45 2.09 26.07
C ALA A 858 0.09 2.15 26.15
N ALA A 859 0.69 1.82 27.30
CA ALA A 859 2.15 1.76 27.41
C ALA A 859 2.74 0.61 26.59
N VAL A 860 2.12 -0.57 26.61
CA VAL A 860 2.54 -1.71 25.78
C VAL A 860 2.43 -1.39 24.29
N HIS A 861 1.40 -0.63 23.87
CA HIS A 861 1.24 -0.15 22.51
C HIS A 861 2.44 0.70 22.06
N ILE A 862 2.89 1.64 22.90
CA ILE A 862 4.06 2.48 22.62
C ILE A 862 5.36 1.66 22.59
N VAL A 863 5.52 0.72 23.52
CA VAL A 863 6.66 -0.20 23.50
C VAL A 863 6.71 -1.00 22.19
N ALA A 864 5.55 -1.44 21.68
CA ALA A 864 5.46 -2.18 20.41
C ALA A 864 5.77 -1.32 19.18
N ASP A 865 5.28 -0.08 19.14
CA ASP A 865 5.45 0.82 18.00
C ASP A 865 6.87 1.36 17.87
N TYR A 866 7.49 1.70 19.00
CA TYR A 866 8.85 2.25 19.06
C TYR A 866 9.88 1.23 19.52
N ARG A 867 9.60 -0.06 19.30
CA ARG A 867 10.45 -1.19 19.71
C ARG A 867 11.90 -1.12 19.20
N ASP A 868 12.11 -0.47 18.06
CA ASP A 868 13.44 -0.31 17.44
C ASP A 868 14.26 0.81 18.10
N GLU A 869 13.62 1.67 18.91
CA GLU A 869 14.23 2.78 19.64
C GLU A 869 14.38 2.48 21.14
N LEU A 870 13.72 1.43 21.63
CA LEU A 870 13.68 1.01 23.03
C LEU A 870 14.51 -0.27 23.24
N PRO A 871 15.69 -0.19 23.88
CA PRO A 871 16.58 -1.35 24.06
C PRO A 871 15.95 -2.54 24.77
N ASP A 872 15.08 -2.29 25.76
CA ASP A 872 14.43 -3.32 26.58
C ASP A 872 13.03 -3.72 26.08
N ALA A 873 12.62 -3.27 24.89
CA ALA A 873 11.25 -3.44 24.40
C ALA A 873 10.77 -4.90 24.44
N MET A 874 11.56 -5.85 23.95
CA MET A 874 11.19 -7.28 23.97
C MET A 874 10.97 -7.79 25.39
N SER A 875 11.82 -7.39 26.35
CA SER A 875 11.70 -7.79 27.76
C SER A 875 10.43 -7.23 28.40
N LEU A 876 10.10 -5.97 28.11
CA LEU A 876 8.87 -5.32 28.56
C LEU A 876 7.63 -6.01 27.98
N LEU A 877 7.65 -6.35 26.68
CA LEU A 877 6.56 -7.06 26.01
C LEU A 877 6.38 -8.49 26.55
N ILE A 878 7.47 -9.22 26.81
CA ILE A 878 7.43 -10.53 27.48
C ILE A 878 6.82 -10.40 28.87
N THR A 879 7.14 -9.34 29.61
CA THR A 879 6.53 -9.10 30.94
C THR A 879 5.02 -8.85 30.80
N ALA A 880 4.62 -7.98 29.87
CA ALA A 880 3.22 -7.66 29.59
C ALA A 880 2.41 -8.87 29.09
N SER A 881 3.04 -9.87 28.45
CA SER A 881 2.39 -11.12 28.04
C SER A 881 1.72 -11.88 29.20
N ARG A 882 2.20 -11.65 30.42
CA ARG A 882 1.75 -12.34 31.64
C ARG A 882 0.64 -11.59 32.38
N ASP A 883 0.24 -10.40 31.91
CA ASP A 883 -0.77 -9.56 32.55
C ASP A 883 -2.11 -10.31 32.71
N GLU A 884 -2.84 -10.02 33.77
CA GLU A 884 -4.15 -10.62 34.02
C GLU A 884 -5.22 -10.11 33.05
N HIS A 885 -5.10 -8.89 32.55
CA HIS A 885 -6.08 -8.30 31.65
C HIS A 885 -5.84 -8.70 30.18
N PRO A 886 -6.83 -9.25 29.47
CA PRO A 886 -6.67 -9.71 28.08
C PRO A 886 -6.27 -8.61 27.09
N ARG A 887 -6.69 -7.36 27.29
CA ARG A 887 -6.28 -6.23 26.44
C ARG A 887 -4.77 -5.99 26.45
N VAL A 888 -4.15 -6.06 27.63
CA VAL A 888 -2.69 -5.88 27.78
C VAL A 888 -1.96 -7.03 27.09
N ARG A 889 -2.45 -8.27 27.24
CA ARG A 889 -1.91 -9.43 26.51
C ARG A 889 -2.09 -9.32 24.99
N THR A 890 -3.17 -8.70 24.53
CA THR A 890 -3.43 -8.45 23.11
C THR A 890 -2.36 -7.53 22.51
N GLU A 891 -2.11 -6.39 23.16
CA GLU A 891 -1.03 -5.47 22.76
C GLU A 891 0.36 -6.13 22.87
N ALA A 892 0.59 -6.96 23.89
CA ALA A 892 1.85 -7.69 24.04
C ALA A 892 2.05 -8.72 22.92
N ALA A 893 1.02 -9.50 22.56
CA ALA A 893 1.08 -10.44 21.45
C ALA A 893 1.33 -9.74 20.11
N ARG A 894 0.66 -8.60 19.90
CA ARG A 894 0.90 -7.71 18.75
C ARG A 894 2.37 -7.26 18.71
N GLY A 895 2.91 -6.72 19.78
CA GLY A 895 4.31 -6.27 19.83
C GLY A 895 5.32 -7.40 19.66
N LEU A 896 5.11 -8.53 20.33
CA LEU A 896 5.99 -9.70 20.24
C LEU A 896 6.03 -10.30 18.84
N SER A 897 4.95 -10.17 18.06
CA SER A 897 4.86 -10.72 16.70
C SER A 897 5.94 -10.20 15.73
N TYR A 898 6.57 -9.06 16.04
CA TYR A 898 7.60 -8.45 15.21
C TYR A 898 9.01 -9.03 15.44
N TYR A 899 9.19 -9.87 16.46
CA TYR A 899 10.50 -10.42 16.81
C TYR A 899 10.69 -11.82 16.23
N ASP A 900 11.71 -11.99 15.39
CA ASP A 900 12.17 -13.31 14.93
C ASP A 900 13.06 -13.97 16.01
N ASP A 901 12.54 -14.10 17.24
CA ASP A 901 13.26 -14.61 18.40
C ASP A 901 12.46 -15.73 19.11
N PRO A 902 13.05 -16.91 19.38
CA PRO A 902 12.38 -18.00 20.09
C PRO A 902 11.78 -17.61 21.45
N ALA A 903 12.40 -16.68 22.19
CA ALA A 903 11.87 -16.21 23.48
C ALA A 903 10.54 -15.45 23.31
N ALA A 904 10.41 -14.65 22.24
CA ALA A 904 9.15 -13.99 21.92
C ALA A 904 8.06 -15.02 21.58
N SER A 905 8.39 -16.02 20.77
CA SER A 905 7.47 -17.11 20.44
C SER A 905 7.03 -17.92 21.67
N GLN A 906 7.96 -18.24 22.58
CA GLN A 906 7.66 -18.94 23.83
C GLN A 906 6.74 -18.12 24.75
N ALA A 907 6.97 -16.80 24.85
CA ALA A 907 6.11 -15.92 25.63
C ALA A 907 4.68 -15.88 25.07
N VAL A 908 4.53 -15.78 23.74
CA VAL A 908 3.20 -15.83 23.09
C VAL A 908 2.52 -17.19 23.31
N LEU A 909 3.24 -18.31 23.22
CA LEU A 909 2.70 -19.63 23.54
C LEU A 909 2.21 -19.70 24.99
N ALA A 910 2.99 -19.20 25.95
CA ALA A 910 2.63 -19.20 27.37
C ALA A 910 1.36 -18.39 27.68
N MET A 911 1.02 -17.38 26.87
CA MET A 911 -0.23 -16.62 27.05
C MET A 911 -1.49 -17.50 26.99
N THR A 912 -1.42 -18.65 26.30
CA THR A 912 -2.54 -19.59 26.19
C THR A 912 -2.88 -20.32 27.50
N GLU A 913 -2.04 -20.19 28.53
CA GLU A 913 -2.30 -20.68 29.90
C GLU A 913 -3.28 -19.78 30.66
N LYS A 914 -3.44 -18.51 30.24
CA LYS A 914 -4.41 -17.58 30.81
C LYS A 914 -5.84 -17.91 30.34
N PRO A 915 -6.90 -17.43 31.02
CA PRO A 915 -8.27 -17.61 30.55
C PRO A 915 -8.45 -17.19 29.09
N ALA A 916 -9.25 -17.95 28.35
CA ALA A 916 -9.55 -17.67 26.95
C ALA A 916 -10.29 -16.34 26.81
N ASP A 917 -9.87 -15.57 25.83
CA ASP A 917 -10.49 -14.32 25.41
C ASP A 917 -10.39 -14.26 23.89
N TYR A 918 -11.49 -13.91 23.21
CA TYR A 918 -11.52 -13.96 21.75
C TYR A 918 -10.43 -13.10 21.10
N TRP A 919 -10.25 -11.88 21.60
CA TRP A 919 -9.36 -10.89 21.00
C TRP A 919 -7.91 -11.18 21.28
N ALA A 920 -7.59 -11.58 22.51
CA ALA A 920 -6.27 -12.07 22.86
C ALA A 920 -5.93 -13.33 22.03
N ASP A 921 -6.85 -14.29 21.90
CA ASP A 921 -6.61 -15.54 21.17
C ASP A 921 -6.46 -15.32 19.67
N TYR A 922 -7.26 -14.42 19.10
CA TYR A 922 -7.08 -14.01 17.72
C TYR A 922 -5.65 -13.47 17.51
N THR A 923 -5.20 -12.59 18.38
CA THR A 923 -3.90 -11.91 18.25
C THR A 923 -2.75 -12.87 18.54
N ILE A 924 -2.87 -13.72 19.56
CA ILE A 924 -1.92 -14.82 19.87
C ILE A 924 -1.78 -15.73 18.66
N ARG A 925 -2.89 -16.18 18.06
CA ARG A 925 -2.85 -17.04 16.87
C ARG A 925 -2.10 -16.37 15.71
N HIS A 926 -2.31 -15.08 15.49
CA HIS A 926 -1.66 -14.34 14.40
C HIS A 926 -0.18 -14.05 14.69
N ALA A 927 0.17 -13.77 15.95
CA ALA A 927 1.56 -13.66 16.38
C ALA A 927 2.30 -15.00 16.23
N LEU A 928 1.68 -16.12 16.62
CA LEU A 928 2.24 -17.45 16.41
C LEU A 928 2.35 -17.80 14.93
N ALA A 929 1.39 -17.38 14.09
CA ALA A 929 1.48 -17.61 12.65
C ALA A 929 2.62 -16.81 12.01
N ALA A 930 2.89 -15.58 12.46
CA ALA A 930 4.08 -14.84 12.07
C ALA A 930 5.37 -15.54 12.54
N HIS A 931 5.35 -16.13 13.73
CA HIS A 931 6.45 -16.92 14.29
C HIS A 931 6.50 -18.38 13.81
N GLU A 932 5.69 -18.80 12.83
CA GLU A 932 5.63 -20.22 12.41
C GLU A 932 7.01 -20.86 12.18
N PRO A 933 7.98 -20.19 11.53
CA PRO A 933 9.33 -20.74 11.36
C PRO A 933 10.07 -21.08 12.66
N LEU A 934 9.77 -20.37 13.76
CA LEU A 934 10.47 -20.50 15.05
C LEU A 934 10.04 -21.71 15.86
N TRP A 935 8.77 -22.15 15.75
CA TRP A 935 8.22 -23.23 16.58
C TRP A 935 7.75 -24.46 15.80
N ARG A 936 7.56 -24.37 14.48
CA ARG A 936 6.98 -25.47 13.67
C ARG A 936 7.76 -26.77 13.79
N ALA A 937 9.09 -26.71 13.66
CA ALA A 937 9.93 -27.91 13.68
C ALA A 937 9.84 -28.64 15.04
N ASP A 938 9.90 -27.90 16.14
CA ASP A 938 9.77 -28.47 17.48
C ASP A 938 8.36 -29.01 17.73
N TYR A 939 7.31 -28.36 17.20
CA TYR A 939 5.94 -28.88 17.28
C TYR A 939 5.79 -30.21 16.53
N LEU A 940 6.23 -30.27 15.26
CA LEU A 940 6.10 -31.45 14.42
C LEU A 940 6.91 -32.64 14.94
N THR A 941 8.02 -32.38 15.62
CA THR A 941 8.86 -33.41 16.24
C THR A 941 8.40 -33.79 17.66
N GLY A 942 7.37 -33.14 18.20
CA GLY A 942 6.82 -33.42 19.53
C GLY A 942 7.64 -32.84 20.69
N LYS A 943 8.54 -31.89 20.42
CA LYS A 943 9.43 -31.26 21.41
C LYS A 943 8.79 -30.10 22.17
N ILE A 944 7.65 -29.57 21.73
CA ILE A 944 6.94 -28.50 22.44
C ILE A 944 5.88 -29.11 23.37
N PRO A 945 6.09 -29.11 24.71
CA PRO A 945 5.03 -29.37 25.68
C PRO A 945 4.12 -28.13 25.76
N ALA A 946 3.11 -28.06 24.90
CA ALA A 946 2.17 -26.93 24.89
C ALA A 946 0.90 -27.29 25.70
N PRO A 947 0.34 -26.34 26.48
CA PRO A 947 -1.03 -26.46 27.00
C PRO A 947 -2.03 -26.89 25.91
N PRO A 948 -3.14 -27.57 26.26
CA PRO A 948 -4.12 -28.04 25.28
C PRO A 948 -4.60 -26.95 24.31
N ARG A 949 -4.86 -25.73 24.82
CA ARG A 949 -5.28 -24.59 23.98
C ARG A 949 -4.19 -24.11 23.01
N SER A 950 -2.91 -24.10 23.41
CA SER A 950 -1.83 -23.76 22.47
C SER A 950 -1.70 -24.82 21.38
N LYS A 951 -1.86 -26.11 21.73
CA LYS A 951 -1.89 -27.19 20.73
C LYS A 951 -3.02 -27.01 19.73
N GLU A 952 -4.21 -26.62 20.19
CA GLU A 952 -5.34 -26.30 19.33
C GLU A 952 -5.03 -25.12 18.39
N ILE A 953 -4.53 -24.00 18.91
CA ILE A 953 -4.18 -22.81 18.11
C ILE A 953 -3.08 -23.12 17.08
N VAL A 954 -2.01 -23.80 17.49
CA VAL A 954 -0.93 -24.20 16.58
C VAL A 954 -1.45 -25.16 15.50
N THR A 955 -2.32 -26.10 15.86
CA THR A 955 -2.97 -26.98 14.90
C THR A 955 -3.81 -26.19 13.90
N GLN A 956 -4.57 -25.18 14.35
CA GLN A 956 -5.36 -24.31 13.48
C GLN A 956 -4.48 -23.54 12.49
N ILE A 957 -3.29 -23.07 12.90
CA ILE A 957 -2.34 -22.38 12.03
C ILE A 957 -1.84 -23.33 10.94
N LEU A 958 -1.32 -24.50 11.33
CA LEU A 958 -0.77 -25.49 10.40
C LEU A 958 -1.83 -26.10 9.46
N SER A 959 -3.10 -26.11 9.90
CA SER A 959 -4.25 -26.63 9.16
C SER A 959 -5.12 -25.54 8.52
N ALA A 960 -4.64 -24.29 8.46
CA ALA A 960 -5.42 -23.15 7.95
C ALA A 960 -5.87 -23.29 6.49
N SER A 961 -5.23 -24.18 5.72
CA SER A 961 -5.67 -24.55 4.38
C SER A 961 -6.15 -26.01 4.34
N LYS A 962 -7.05 -26.32 3.39
CA LYS A 962 -7.56 -27.69 3.18
C LYS A 962 -6.43 -28.70 2.95
N SER A 963 -5.38 -28.34 2.20
CA SER A 963 -4.22 -29.20 1.96
C SER A 963 -3.37 -29.36 3.22
N GLY A 964 -3.13 -28.27 3.97
CA GLY A 964 -2.41 -28.33 5.24
C GLY A 964 -3.12 -29.22 6.26
N ALA A 965 -4.44 -29.09 6.40
CA ALA A 965 -5.26 -29.92 7.28
C ALA A 965 -5.18 -31.41 6.94
N ALA A 966 -5.20 -31.75 5.64
CA ALA A 966 -5.11 -33.14 5.18
C ALA A 966 -3.69 -33.72 5.35
N ALA A 967 -2.65 -32.90 5.21
CA ALA A 967 -1.26 -33.32 5.28
C ALA A 967 -0.76 -33.47 6.72
N LEU A 968 -1.25 -32.65 7.64
CA LEU A 968 -0.74 -32.53 9.00
C LEU A 968 -0.66 -33.89 9.74
N PRO A 969 -1.68 -34.77 9.74
CA PRO A 969 -1.58 -36.07 10.41
C PRO A 969 -0.43 -36.93 9.87
N PHE A 970 -0.22 -36.93 8.55
CA PHE A 970 0.85 -37.70 7.92
C PHE A 970 2.23 -37.14 8.26
N ILE A 971 2.38 -35.82 8.21
CA ILE A 971 3.65 -35.15 8.50
C ILE A 971 4.04 -35.34 9.97
N THR A 972 3.09 -35.22 10.90
CA THR A 972 3.33 -35.47 12.32
C THR A 972 3.77 -36.90 12.59
N THR A 973 3.15 -37.90 11.95
CA THR A 973 3.59 -39.30 12.04
C THR A 973 5.02 -39.47 11.50
N LEU A 974 5.35 -38.83 10.38
CA LEU A 974 6.64 -39.01 9.69
C LEU A 974 7.81 -38.29 10.37
N LEU A 975 7.56 -37.18 11.05
CA LEU A 975 8.58 -36.34 11.70
C LEU A 975 8.65 -36.52 13.22
N SER A 976 7.88 -37.45 13.79
CA SER A 976 7.88 -37.77 15.22
C SER A 976 9.30 -38.10 15.72
N ALA A 977 9.73 -37.50 16.83
CA ALA A 977 11.03 -37.79 17.46
C ALA A 977 11.14 -39.26 17.91
N GLU A 978 10.02 -39.86 18.32
CA GLU A 978 9.91 -41.31 18.52
C GLU A 978 9.52 -41.99 17.20
N PRO A 979 10.38 -42.85 16.61
CA PRO A 979 10.09 -43.51 15.34
C PRO A 979 8.80 -44.34 15.43
N LYS A 980 7.87 -44.08 14.52
CA LYS A 980 6.64 -44.88 14.38
C LYS A 980 6.91 -46.20 13.64
N PRO A 981 6.09 -47.25 13.87
CA PRO A 981 6.21 -48.51 13.15
C PRO A 981 6.26 -48.32 11.63
N GLU A 982 7.01 -49.16 10.94
CA GLU A 982 7.24 -49.05 9.49
C GLU A 982 5.93 -49.05 8.68
N GLU A 983 4.95 -49.85 9.08
CA GLU A 983 3.61 -49.88 8.47
C GLU A 983 2.89 -48.53 8.56
N GLU A 984 2.96 -47.88 9.72
CA GLU A 984 2.35 -46.57 9.96
C GLU A 984 3.05 -45.48 9.15
N ARG A 985 4.39 -45.52 9.11
CA ARG A 985 5.20 -44.61 8.27
C ARG A 985 4.87 -44.79 6.80
N ASN A 986 4.79 -46.02 6.30
CA ASN A 986 4.46 -46.30 4.91
C ASN A 986 3.06 -45.78 4.55
N LYS A 987 2.07 -46.00 5.41
CA LYS A 987 0.71 -45.47 5.24
C LYS A 987 0.71 -43.94 5.22
N ALA A 988 1.49 -43.29 6.08
CA ALA A 988 1.61 -41.83 6.11
C ALA A 988 2.31 -41.28 4.86
N MET A 989 3.38 -41.92 4.38
CA MET A 989 4.05 -41.52 3.12
C MET A 989 3.12 -41.67 1.92
N THR A 990 2.37 -42.78 1.83
CA THR A 990 1.34 -42.96 0.79
C THR A 990 0.29 -41.87 0.86
N GLY A 991 -0.31 -41.66 2.04
CA GLY A 991 -1.34 -40.65 2.26
C GLY A 991 -0.87 -39.24 1.89
N LEU A 992 0.36 -38.86 2.26
CA LEU A 992 0.95 -37.57 1.87
C LEU A 992 1.22 -37.49 0.36
N SER A 993 1.67 -38.58 -0.26
CA SER A 993 1.94 -38.63 -1.71
C SER A 993 0.67 -38.53 -2.56
N ASP A 994 -0.49 -38.94 -2.03
CA ASP A 994 -1.78 -38.89 -2.71
C ASP A 994 -2.43 -37.49 -2.66
N LEU A 995 -1.96 -36.59 -1.78
CA LEU A 995 -2.46 -35.21 -1.72
C LEU A 995 -2.03 -34.41 -2.94
N SER A 996 -2.88 -33.45 -3.32
CA SER A 996 -2.65 -32.53 -4.44
C SER A 996 -2.80 -31.08 -3.99
N GLY A 997 -1.88 -30.24 -4.44
CA GLY A 997 -1.80 -28.81 -4.15
C GLY A 997 -1.68 -27.97 -5.42
N ASP A 998 -1.07 -26.81 -5.31
CA ASP A 998 -0.84 -25.87 -6.41
C ASP A 998 0.60 -25.98 -6.93
N THR A 999 0.74 -26.31 -8.22
CA THR A 999 2.03 -26.48 -8.89
C THR A 999 2.85 -25.18 -8.94
N ASN A 1000 2.23 -24.02 -9.09
CA ASN A 1000 2.94 -22.74 -9.17
C ASN A 1000 3.49 -22.35 -7.81
N ARG A 1001 2.68 -22.48 -6.75
CA ARG A 1001 3.17 -22.29 -5.38
C ARG A 1001 4.27 -23.30 -5.06
N GLY A 1002 4.11 -24.57 -5.46
CA GLY A 1002 5.13 -25.59 -5.28
C GLY A 1002 6.47 -25.26 -5.94
N ARG A 1003 6.44 -24.55 -7.09
CA ARG A 1003 7.66 -24.03 -7.72
C ARG A 1003 8.32 -22.95 -6.87
N GLU A 1004 7.57 -22.04 -6.26
CA GLU A 1004 8.12 -21.02 -5.34
C GLU A 1004 8.81 -21.68 -4.14
N ILE A 1005 8.19 -22.72 -3.56
CA ILE A 1005 8.76 -23.50 -2.46
C ILE A 1005 10.03 -24.25 -2.90
N PHE A 1006 10.03 -24.82 -4.11
CA PHE A 1006 11.21 -25.45 -4.70
C PHE A 1006 12.36 -24.44 -4.87
N VAL A 1007 12.05 -23.24 -5.37
CA VAL A 1007 13.04 -22.17 -5.51
C VAL A 1007 13.63 -21.80 -4.16
N ARG A 1008 12.79 -21.62 -3.13
CA ARG A 1008 13.21 -21.23 -1.79
C ARG A 1008 14.06 -22.28 -1.07
N ASN A 1009 13.72 -23.57 -1.22
CA ASN A 1009 14.27 -24.62 -0.35
C ASN A 1009 15.19 -25.62 -1.07
N CYS A 1010 15.09 -25.77 -2.39
CA CYS A 1010 15.74 -26.87 -3.11
C CYS A 1010 16.77 -26.42 -4.15
N THR A 1011 16.72 -25.18 -4.64
CA THR A 1011 17.61 -24.71 -5.74
C THR A 1011 19.07 -24.51 -5.34
N SER A 1012 19.37 -24.45 -4.04
CA SER A 1012 20.73 -24.48 -3.52
C SER A 1012 21.50 -25.73 -3.97
N CYS A 1013 20.79 -26.85 -4.15
CA CYS A 1013 21.37 -28.14 -4.52
C CYS A 1013 20.84 -28.69 -5.85
N HIS A 1014 19.58 -28.43 -6.21
CA HIS A 1014 18.90 -29.07 -7.33
C HIS A 1014 18.53 -28.10 -8.46
N LYS A 1015 18.58 -28.60 -9.70
CA LYS A 1015 17.95 -27.98 -10.88
C LYS A 1015 16.73 -28.77 -11.32
N VAL A 1016 15.86 -28.12 -12.08
CA VAL A 1016 14.80 -28.77 -12.86
C VAL A 1016 15.01 -28.44 -14.34
N GLY A 1017 15.47 -29.43 -15.10
CA GLY A 1017 15.79 -29.25 -16.52
C GLY A 1017 16.99 -28.31 -16.68
N ASN A 1018 16.85 -27.31 -17.55
CA ASN A 1018 17.87 -26.26 -17.77
C ASN A 1018 17.52 -24.95 -17.04
N GLY A 1019 16.61 -25.00 -16.06
CA GLY A 1019 16.20 -23.84 -15.26
C GLY A 1019 17.21 -23.44 -14.18
N GLU A 1020 16.76 -22.55 -13.30
CA GLU A 1020 17.53 -22.06 -12.14
C GLU A 1020 17.85 -23.19 -11.14
N GLY A 1021 18.98 -23.06 -10.43
CA GLY A 1021 19.46 -23.99 -9.40
C GLY A 1021 20.90 -24.46 -9.60
N ARG A 1022 21.34 -25.44 -8.81
CA ARG A 1022 22.68 -26.08 -8.92
C ARG A 1022 22.56 -27.58 -9.18
N GLU A 1023 23.66 -28.22 -9.59
CA GLU A 1023 23.73 -29.68 -9.82
C GLU A 1023 24.62 -30.36 -8.78
N TYR A 1024 24.49 -29.95 -7.52
CA TYR A 1024 25.11 -30.64 -6.40
C TYR A 1024 24.30 -31.89 -6.03
N GLY A 1025 22.97 -31.76 -6.06
CA GLY A 1025 22.03 -32.87 -6.05
C GLY A 1025 21.60 -33.28 -7.47
N PRO A 1026 20.85 -34.39 -7.61
CA PRO A 1026 20.35 -34.83 -8.91
C PRO A 1026 19.46 -33.78 -9.56
N ASN A 1027 19.60 -33.61 -10.88
CA ASN A 1027 18.67 -32.81 -11.69
C ASN A 1027 17.30 -33.49 -11.66
N LEU A 1028 16.28 -32.77 -11.18
CA LEU A 1028 14.94 -33.28 -10.93
C LEU A 1028 14.02 -33.22 -12.17
N ALA A 1029 14.52 -32.83 -13.34
CA ALA A 1029 13.78 -33.06 -14.60
C ALA A 1029 13.47 -34.56 -14.77
N GLY A 1030 12.20 -34.85 -15.03
CA GLY A 1030 11.72 -36.22 -15.25
C GLY A 1030 11.66 -37.04 -13.97
N VAL A 1031 11.79 -36.44 -12.78
CA VAL A 1031 11.73 -37.15 -11.49
C VAL A 1031 10.43 -37.94 -11.35
N ALA A 1032 9.32 -37.40 -11.87
CA ALA A 1032 8.02 -38.06 -11.88
C ALA A 1032 7.98 -39.36 -12.73
N LYS A 1033 8.85 -39.49 -13.74
CA LYS A 1033 9.01 -40.72 -14.53
C LYS A 1033 9.92 -41.74 -13.85
N ARG A 1034 10.93 -41.26 -13.11
CA ARG A 1034 12.01 -42.09 -12.55
C ARG A 1034 11.72 -42.61 -11.14
N MET A 1035 10.90 -41.90 -10.37
CA MET A 1035 10.60 -42.25 -8.98
C MET A 1035 9.09 -42.32 -8.75
N LYS A 1036 8.66 -43.33 -7.99
CA LYS A 1036 7.27 -43.39 -7.49
C LYS A 1036 7.02 -42.22 -6.53
N PRO A 1037 5.81 -41.64 -6.47
CA PRO A 1037 5.48 -40.52 -5.58
C PRO A 1037 5.90 -40.74 -4.11
N ILE A 1038 5.70 -41.96 -3.58
CA ILE A 1038 6.11 -42.32 -2.22
C ILE A 1038 7.63 -42.19 -2.00
N LYS A 1039 8.45 -42.48 -3.01
CA LYS A 1039 9.91 -42.35 -2.95
C LYS A 1039 10.36 -40.89 -3.00
N ILE A 1040 9.60 -40.01 -3.67
CA ILE A 1040 9.84 -38.57 -3.62
C ILE A 1040 9.59 -38.04 -2.20
N VAL A 1041 8.52 -38.51 -1.55
CA VAL A 1041 8.22 -38.17 -0.15
C VAL A 1041 9.33 -38.67 0.78
N GLU A 1042 9.74 -39.94 0.65
CA GLU A 1042 10.81 -40.53 1.45
C GLU A 1042 12.12 -39.75 1.33
N SER A 1043 12.55 -39.38 0.13
CA SER A 1043 13.80 -38.62 -0.05
C SER A 1043 13.79 -37.22 0.57
N ILE A 1044 12.61 -36.62 0.78
CA ILE A 1044 12.48 -35.30 1.42
C ILE A 1044 12.38 -35.43 2.95
N ILE A 1045 11.67 -36.46 3.43
CA ILE A 1045 11.44 -36.72 4.86
C ILE A 1045 12.67 -37.35 5.52
N ASP A 1046 13.31 -38.29 4.82
CA ASP A 1046 14.43 -39.10 5.29
C ASP A 1046 15.47 -39.25 4.15
N PRO A 1047 16.32 -38.23 3.95
CA PRO A 1047 17.32 -38.24 2.88
C PRO A 1047 18.39 -39.32 3.07
N ASN A 1048 18.44 -39.99 4.22
CA ASN A 1048 19.39 -41.06 4.56
C ASN A 1048 18.84 -42.46 4.33
N ALA A 1049 17.55 -42.60 4.03
CA ALA A 1049 16.92 -43.90 3.73
C ALA A 1049 17.59 -44.61 2.55
N GLU A 1050 17.99 -43.87 1.51
CA GLU A 1050 18.69 -44.40 0.34
C GLU A 1050 19.66 -43.35 -0.23
N VAL A 1051 20.97 -43.60 -0.11
CA VAL A 1051 22.01 -42.64 -0.52
C VAL A 1051 22.92 -43.23 -1.60
N ASP A 1052 22.82 -42.68 -2.81
CA ASP A 1052 23.75 -42.96 -3.90
C ASP A 1052 25.18 -42.58 -3.45
N PRO A 1053 26.19 -43.46 -3.62
CA PRO A 1053 27.57 -43.18 -3.23
C PRO A 1053 28.11 -41.82 -3.67
N LYS A 1054 27.66 -41.28 -4.81
CA LYS A 1054 28.12 -39.98 -5.31
C LYS A 1054 27.59 -38.76 -4.54
N TYR A 1055 26.50 -38.92 -3.77
CA TYR A 1055 25.90 -37.83 -2.97
C TYR A 1055 26.19 -37.97 -1.47
N ARG A 1056 27.04 -38.92 -1.07
CA ARG A 1056 27.45 -39.08 0.32
C ARG A 1056 28.27 -37.89 0.79
N ALA A 1057 28.03 -37.45 2.03
CA ALA A 1057 28.84 -36.40 2.64
C ALA A 1057 30.29 -36.87 2.82
N THR A 1058 31.25 -35.96 2.65
CA THR A 1058 32.65 -36.14 2.99
C THR A 1058 32.96 -35.28 4.20
N LEU A 1059 33.49 -35.90 5.25
CA LEU A 1059 34.06 -35.22 6.41
C LEU A 1059 35.56 -35.02 6.17
N LEU A 1060 36.02 -33.79 6.35
CA LEU A 1060 37.41 -33.42 6.40
C LEU A 1060 37.72 -32.88 7.80
N ILE A 1061 38.82 -33.33 8.39
CA ILE A 1061 39.40 -32.70 9.59
C ILE A 1061 40.65 -31.99 9.11
N THR A 1062 40.70 -30.67 9.27
CA THR A 1062 41.88 -29.88 8.91
C THR A 1062 42.94 -29.95 10.01
N ALA A 1063 44.20 -29.65 9.67
CA ALA A 1063 45.35 -29.74 10.57
C ALA A 1063 45.27 -28.81 11.80
N ASP A 1064 44.35 -27.85 11.81
CA ASP A 1064 44.00 -26.99 12.95
C ASP A 1064 42.82 -27.53 13.78
N GLY A 1065 42.34 -28.74 13.48
CA GLY A 1065 41.29 -29.45 14.21
C GLY A 1065 39.86 -29.10 13.80
N VAL A 1066 39.64 -28.36 12.70
CA VAL A 1066 38.30 -27.99 12.25
C VAL A 1066 37.66 -29.11 11.42
N ALA A 1067 36.48 -29.57 11.84
CA ALA A 1067 35.67 -30.55 11.11
C ALA A 1067 34.77 -29.87 10.07
N VAL A 1068 34.94 -30.21 8.80
CA VAL A 1068 34.12 -29.74 7.67
C VAL A 1068 33.41 -30.92 7.03
N SER A 1069 32.09 -30.96 7.08
CA SER A 1069 31.26 -32.01 6.47
C SER A 1069 30.40 -31.45 5.34
N GLY A 1070 30.38 -32.10 4.19
CA GLY A 1070 29.54 -31.67 3.06
C GLY A 1070 29.76 -32.48 1.78
N LEU A 1071 29.12 -32.09 0.68
CA LEU A 1071 29.31 -32.75 -0.60
C LEU A 1071 30.67 -32.39 -1.21
N LEU A 1072 31.44 -33.37 -1.67
CA LEU A 1072 32.61 -33.13 -2.51
C LEU A 1072 32.17 -32.61 -3.89
N VAL A 1073 32.34 -31.32 -4.13
CA VAL A 1073 31.95 -30.67 -5.39
C VAL A 1073 33.04 -30.81 -6.45
N LYS A 1074 34.29 -30.60 -6.02
CA LYS A 1074 35.45 -30.62 -6.91
C LYS A 1074 36.72 -30.95 -6.13
N GLU A 1075 37.65 -31.63 -6.78
CA GLU A 1075 38.98 -31.89 -6.26
C GLU A 1075 39.99 -31.69 -7.40
N ASP A 1076 41.02 -30.89 -7.16
CA ASP A 1076 42.18 -30.75 -8.06
C ASP A 1076 43.48 -31.15 -7.35
N ASP A 1077 44.63 -30.97 -8.00
CA ASP A 1077 45.92 -31.42 -7.46
C ASP A 1077 46.31 -30.73 -6.15
N SER A 1078 45.75 -29.55 -5.87
CA SER A 1078 46.13 -28.70 -4.73
C SER A 1078 45.01 -28.50 -3.70
N THR A 1079 43.75 -28.62 -4.10
CA THR A 1079 42.60 -28.23 -3.28
C THR A 1079 41.42 -29.20 -3.35
N ILE A 1080 40.64 -29.21 -2.27
CA ILE A 1080 39.36 -29.90 -2.13
C ILE A 1080 38.26 -28.86 -1.91
N GLU A 1081 37.20 -28.91 -2.72
CA GLU A 1081 36.02 -28.05 -2.60
C GLU A 1081 34.85 -28.85 -2.02
N ILE A 1082 34.41 -28.50 -0.81
CA ILE A 1082 33.28 -29.09 -0.10
C ILE A 1082 32.10 -28.10 -0.06
N PHE A 1083 30.91 -28.52 -0.48
CA PHE A 1083 29.68 -27.76 -0.25
C PHE A 1083 29.01 -28.22 1.05
N ASP A 1084 28.97 -27.32 2.03
CA ASP A 1084 28.47 -27.62 3.39
C ASP A 1084 26.94 -27.45 3.54
N GLY A 1085 26.22 -27.32 2.43
CA GLY A 1085 24.79 -27.00 2.40
C GLY A 1085 24.49 -25.51 2.32
N LYS A 1086 25.49 -24.63 2.54
CA LYS A 1086 25.34 -23.17 2.42
C LYS A 1086 26.35 -22.56 1.45
N ILE A 1087 27.64 -22.88 1.62
CA ILE A 1087 28.75 -22.33 0.84
C ILE A 1087 29.68 -23.43 0.35
N VAL A 1088 30.47 -23.13 -0.70
CA VAL A 1088 31.57 -23.98 -1.12
C VAL A 1088 32.82 -23.54 -0.37
N ARG A 1089 33.38 -24.43 0.43
CA ARG A 1089 34.64 -24.24 1.14
C ARG A 1089 35.77 -24.85 0.32
N LYS A 1090 36.79 -24.05 0.02
CA LYS A 1090 38.00 -24.50 -0.64
C LYS A 1090 39.09 -24.72 0.40
N ILE A 1091 39.57 -25.94 0.51
CA ILE A 1091 40.54 -26.38 1.52
C ILE A 1091 41.78 -26.88 0.78
N ALA A 1092 42.97 -26.41 1.15
CA ALA A 1092 44.20 -26.92 0.56
C ALA A 1092 44.42 -28.36 1.04
N LYS A 1093 44.83 -29.27 0.14
CA LYS A 1093 45.09 -30.67 0.51
C LYS A 1093 46.17 -30.81 1.57
N ALA A 1094 47.13 -29.88 1.60
CA ALA A 1094 48.17 -29.81 2.63
C ALA A 1094 47.61 -29.56 4.04
N ASP A 1095 46.41 -28.98 4.14
CA ASP A 1095 45.76 -28.63 5.40
C ASP A 1095 44.77 -29.72 5.85
N VAL A 1096 44.62 -30.83 5.12
CA VAL A 1096 43.70 -31.92 5.48
C VAL A 1096 44.46 -33.01 6.23
N GLU A 1097 44.10 -33.22 7.50
CA GLU A 1097 44.67 -34.25 8.36
C GLU A 1097 43.91 -35.59 8.20
N GLU A 1098 42.57 -35.55 8.20
CA GLU A 1098 41.73 -36.74 8.03
C GLU A 1098 40.63 -36.50 6.98
N ARG A 1099 40.31 -37.55 6.21
CA ARG A 1099 39.18 -37.58 5.27
C ARG A 1099 38.39 -38.86 5.43
N ALA A 1100 37.08 -38.73 5.61
CA ALA A 1100 36.16 -39.85 5.69
C ALA A 1100 34.89 -39.61 4.86
N VAL A 1101 34.58 -40.51 3.93
CA VAL A 1101 33.29 -40.54 3.24
C VAL A 1101 32.25 -41.12 4.20
N GLN A 1102 31.22 -40.34 4.51
CA GLN A 1102 30.16 -40.70 5.43
C GLN A 1102 29.17 -41.67 4.78
N LYS A 1103 28.44 -42.42 5.60
CA LYS A 1103 27.28 -43.20 5.13
C LYS A 1103 26.07 -42.32 4.84
N MET A 1104 26.08 -41.09 5.35
CA MET A 1104 24.98 -40.13 5.31
C MET A 1104 24.98 -39.34 3.99
N SER A 1105 23.79 -38.94 3.57
CA SER A 1105 23.55 -38.01 2.47
C SER A 1105 24.13 -36.63 2.77
N SER A 1106 24.53 -35.94 1.71
CA SER A 1106 24.83 -34.51 1.75
C SER A 1106 23.57 -33.63 1.72
N MET A 1107 22.39 -34.21 1.46
CA MET A 1107 21.12 -33.51 1.62
C MET A 1107 20.81 -33.33 3.12
N PRO A 1108 20.52 -32.10 3.59
CA PRO A 1108 20.27 -31.85 5.01
C PRO A 1108 19.05 -32.61 5.55
N GLU A 1109 19.22 -33.27 6.70
CA GLU A 1109 18.09 -33.77 7.49
C GLU A 1109 17.21 -32.61 7.99
N GLY A 1110 15.93 -32.90 8.26
CA GLY A 1110 15.00 -31.90 8.79
C GLY A 1110 14.47 -30.88 7.79
N THR A 1111 14.81 -30.99 6.49
CA THR A 1111 14.28 -30.12 5.43
C THR A 1111 12.75 -30.09 5.42
N ALA A 1112 12.08 -31.21 5.70
CA ALA A 1112 10.62 -31.26 5.74
C ALA A 1112 10.00 -30.54 6.95
N SER A 1113 10.68 -30.47 8.10
CA SER A 1113 10.15 -29.80 9.29
C SER A 1113 10.22 -28.27 9.20
N SER A 1114 11.06 -27.75 8.31
CA SER A 1114 11.18 -26.33 7.99
C SER A 1114 10.21 -25.86 6.88
N ILE A 1115 9.33 -26.73 6.35
CA ILE A 1115 8.34 -26.38 5.33
C ILE A 1115 6.93 -26.50 5.93
N ALA A 1116 6.04 -25.52 5.67
CA ALA A 1116 4.67 -25.60 6.16
C ALA A 1116 3.92 -26.80 5.54
N PRO A 1117 2.99 -27.47 6.25
CA PRO A 1117 2.27 -28.64 5.72
C PRO A 1117 1.64 -28.43 4.35
N SER A 1118 1.02 -27.26 4.13
CA SER A 1118 0.39 -26.90 2.86
C SER A 1118 1.41 -26.66 1.75
N GLU A 1119 2.52 -25.99 2.07
CA GLU A 1119 3.64 -25.76 1.17
C GLU A 1119 4.35 -27.06 0.76
N LEU A 1120 4.43 -28.04 1.67
CA LEU A 1120 4.99 -29.37 1.36
C LEU A 1120 4.10 -30.11 0.35
N VAL A 1121 2.76 -30.02 0.48
CA VAL A 1121 1.84 -30.59 -0.51
C VAL A 1121 1.99 -29.89 -1.87
N ASP A 1122 2.12 -28.57 -1.88
CA ASP A 1122 2.36 -27.79 -3.10
C ASP A 1122 3.70 -28.21 -3.75
N LEU A 1123 4.79 -28.32 -2.97
CA LEU A 1123 6.11 -28.77 -3.43
C LEU A 1123 6.05 -30.19 -4.02
N LEU A 1124 5.43 -31.14 -3.32
CA LEU A 1124 5.26 -32.51 -3.80
C LEU A 1124 4.44 -32.54 -5.09
N THR A 1125 3.41 -31.69 -5.20
CA THR A 1125 2.60 -31.56 -6.42
C THR A 1125 3.42 -31.03 -7.58
N TYR A 1126 4.27 -30.02 -7.34
CA TYR A 1126 5.21 -29.54 -8.34
C TYR A 1126 6.18 -30.63 -8.78
N LEU A 1127 6.82 -31.35 -7.86
CA LEU A 1127 7.78 -32.42 -8.19
C LEU A 1127 7.12 -33.57 -8.97
N LYS A 1128 5.90 -33.97 -8.59
CA LYS A 1128 5.09 -34.97 -9.32
C LYS A 1128 4.70 -34.52 -10.74
N ALA A 1129 4.70 -33.22 -11.01
CA ALA A 1129 4.42 -32.68 -12.35
C ALA A 1129 5.64 -32.62 -13.27
N GLN A 1130 6.88 -32.81 -12.75
CA GLN A 1130 8.11 -32.67 -13.52
C GLN A 1130 8.38 -33.90 -14.42
N ASN A 1131 7.72 -33.93 -15.57
CA ASN A 1131 7.81 -34.99 -16.58
C ASN A 1131 8.72 -34.64 -17.76
N GLN A 1132 9.26 -33.42 -17.80
CA GLN A 1132 10.18 -33.00 -18.86
C GLN A 1132 11.55 -33.65 -18.69
N ASP A 1133 12.16 -34.07 -19.80
CA ASP A 1133 13.55 -34.54 -19.80
C ASP A 1133 14.52 -33.34 -19.81
N VAL A 1134 15.76 -33.57 -19.38
CA VAL A 1134 16.83 -32.56 -19.53
C VAL A 1134 17.05 -32.34 -21.02
N LYS A 1135 16.80 -31.12 -21.52
CA LYS A 1135 17.10 -30.80 -22.92
C LYS A 1135 18.61 -30.80 -23.12
N PRO A 1136 19.17 -31.53 -24.10
CA PRO A 1136 20.59 -31.46 -24.39
C PRO A 1136 20.99 -30.00 -24.65
N ALA A 1137 22.17 -29.61 -24.15
CA ALA A 1137 22.70 -28.29 -24.41
C ALA A 1137 22.76 -28.10 -25.94
N THR A 1138 21.99 -27.15 -26.46
CA THR A 1138 22.18 -26.68 -27.84
C THR A 1138 23.51 -25.93 -27.84
N ASN A 1139 24.54 -26.56 -28.41
CA ASN A 1139 25.84 -25.95 -28.64
C ASN A 1139 25.74 -24.64 -29.42
#